data_AF-A0A9Q8Q2Y4-F1
#
_entry.id   AF-A0A9Q8Q2Y4-F1
#
_cell.length_a   1.000
_cell.length_b   1.000
_cell.length_c   1.000
_cell.angle_alpha   90.00
_cell.angle_beta   90.00
_cell.angle_gamma   90.00
#
_symmetry.space_group_name_H-M   'P 1'
#
loop_
_entity.id
_entity.type
_entity.pdbx_description
1 polymer ?
#
loop_
_entity_poly.entity_id
_entity_poly.type
_entity_poly.pdbx_seq_one_letter_code
_entity_poly.pdbx_strand_id
1 'polypeptide(L)'
;MSQRGLESLFRPKSIAVIGASEAPNRAGSVMMKNLLASCFSGPILPVNPKRHSVSGVLAYPSISTLPIKPDLAVICTHHSRNIDALIELGKKGCKTVIILSSPSTQFAELKTIAQQYSLRVLGPNSLGILAPWLGLNASFSPIPILKGKLAFISQSAAVSNTVLDWARHRDIGFSYFIALGDSIDIDIDDLLDYLARDSKTSAILLYLEHISDARRFLSASRSASRNKPILVVKSGRTQKVQQLLGEQPSFDVAYDAAIQRAGLLRVQDTHEMFSAVETLSYMTPLRGDRLSIISNGAAPAAMALDELFRRNGKLAALGDETQNQLNTLLPLSLSTQNPIDLGDDATQDRYINVLLKLLDSHDHDALLLIHTPSAITDSKIMAEKVIKTIKQHPRGKWLTILTNWCGEYTSQEARKLFSEAGIPTYRTPEGAITAYMHMVEYRRNQKQLTETPALPIGITANTQQAHQSIRQALAQNNLQLDTHEVQPILQAYGLNTLPTWIAHSSDEAIVIAEKIGYPVALKLRSPDITHKSEVQGVMLYLRNAKEVQDAAQAIFERVTNNFPQAKVEGLLVQSMANRAGAQELRIAVEQDNVFGPLIMLGEGGIEWQQESQAAVALPPLNLALARYLVIQAIKSNKIKSRSALEPLDIMGLSNLLVRVSNLIIDCPQITKLDIHPLLVSGNEFTLLDVSMTLAPVKGDPKARLAIRPYPVELEQSIILKDNIRCLLRPILPEDEPLLKSFINRVTKEDLYYRYFSEINEFSHDDLANMTQIDYDREMAFVAVLNQGDDSEIIGVTRAMADPDNQEAEFAVLVRSDMKGFTLGYQLMNKLINYTRAYGIKKLTAITMPENRNMISLAKKLGFKVDVQFEDSIVNLTLVLSSEITH
;
A
#
# COMPACT_ATOMS: atom_id res chain seq x y z
N MET A 1 5.87 6.30 15.82
CA MET A 1 6.16 7.03 17.08
C MET A 1 4.93 6.86 17.97
N SER A 2 4.83 7.49 19.16
CA SER A 2 3.69 7.24 20.08
C SER A 2 2.49 8.14 19.74
N GLN A 3 1.33 7.59 19.38
CA GLN A 3 0.04 8.25 19.22
C GLN A 3 -0.44 9.02 20.46
N ARG A 4 0.12 8.78 21.65
CA ARG A 4 -0.14 9.61 22.83
C ARG A 4 0.18 11.07 22.52
N GLY A 5 -0.85 11.92 22.66
CA GLY A 5 -0.78 13.36 22.35
C GLY A 5 -1.43 13.75 21.01
N LEU A 6 -1.57 12.84 20.03
CA LEU A 6 -2.29 13.17 18.79
C LEU A 6 -3.76 13.52 19.03
N GLU A 7 -4.40 12.96 20.05
CA GLU A 7 -5.76 13.37 20.43
C GLU A 7 -5.83 14.87 20.75
N SER A 8 -4.78 15.45 21.35
CA SER A 8 -4.69 16.89 21.60
C SER A 8 -4.53 17.72 20.32
N LEU A 9 -4.07 17.13 19.21
CA LEU A 9 -4.06 17.79 17.90
C LEU A 9 -5.47 17.82 17.28
N PHE A 10 -6.16 16.68 17.32
CA PHE A 10 -7.43 16.51 16.62
C PHE A 10 -8.64 16.97 17.44
N ARG A 11 -8.58 16.91 18.77
CA ARG A 11 -9.66 17.29 19.68
C ARG A 11 -9.13 18.14 20.85
N PRO A 12 -8.48 19.29 20.58
CA PRO A 12 -8.01 20.17 21.63
C PRO A 12 -9.20 20.74 22.42
N LYS A 13 -9.10 20.79 23.75
CA LYS A 13 -10.05 21.53 24.60
C LYS A 13 -9.57 22.95 24.87
N SER A 14 -8.28 23.24 24.70
CA SER A 14 -7.69 24.58 24.86
C SER A 14 -6.53 24.79 23.90
N ILE A 15 -6.38 26.03 23.40
CA ILE A 15 -5.35 26.36 22.39
C ILE A 15 -4.56 27.59 22.83
N ALA A 16 -3.23 27.48 22.92
CA ALA A 16 -2.33 28.61 23.13
C ALA A 16 -1.74 29.12 21.81
N VAL A 17 -1.72 30.45 21.61
CA VAL A 17 -1.13 31.07 20.42
C VAL A 17 0.10 31.89 20.84
N ILE A 18 1.29 31.34 20.60
CA ILE A 18 2.56 31.94 21.00
C ILE A 18 3.00 32.93 19.93
N GLY A 19 3.11 34.21 20.30
CA GLY A 19 3.34 35.29 19.33
C GLY A 19 2.07 35.85 18.71
N ALA A 20 0.93 35.71 19.41
CA ALA A 20 -0.35 36.34 19.05
C ALA A 20 -0.17 37.86 18.86
N SER A 21 -0.84 38.45 17.87
CA SER A 21 -0.65 39.84 17.47
C SER A 21 -1.90 40.36 16.76
N GLU A 22 -2.12 41.67 16.71
CA GLU A 22 -3.14 42.30 15.83
C GLU A 22 -2.49 43.06 14.67
N ALA A 23 -1.15 43.14 14.65
CA ALA A 23 -0.44 43.76 13.54
C ALA A 23 -0.78 43.01 12.23
N PRO A 24 -1.25 43.72 11.19
CA PRO A 24 -1.58 43.10 9.91
C PRO A 24 -0.34 42.40 9.34
N ASN A 25 -0.56 41.31 8.60
CA ASN A 25 0.47 40.47 7.98
C ASN A 25 1.38 39.68 8.94
N ARG A 26 1.17 39.72 10.26
CA ARG A 26 1.87 38.82 11.18
C ARG A 26 1.17 37.48 11.31
N ALA A 27 1.96 36.42 11.43
CA ALA A 27 1.45 35.07 11.59
C ALA A 27 0.46 34.96 12.77
N GLY A 28 0.85 35.46 13.94
CA GLY A 28 -0.04 35.45 15.11
C GLY A 28 -1.38 36.17 14.91
N SER A 29 -1.47 37.15 14.01
CA SER A 29 -2.73 37.84 13.71
C SER A 29 -3.67 37.02 12.84
N VAL A 30 -3.14 36.31 11.84
CA VAL A 30 -3.93 35.42 10.99
C VAL A 30 -4.46 34.24 11.80
N MET A 31 -3.62 33.64 12.64
CA MET A 31 -4.02 32.53 13.53
C MET A 31 -5.17 32.93 14.47
N MET A 32 -5.03 34.07 15.15
CA MET A 32 -6.09 34.58 16.04
C MET A 32 -7.40 34.82 15.28
N LYS A 33 -7.33 35.45 14.09
CA LYS A 33 -8.51 35.68 13.25
C LYS A 33 -9.18 34.37 12.85
N ASN A 34 -8.41 33.38 12.42
CA ASN A 34 -8.91 32.10 11.93
C ASN A 34 -9.59 31.29 13.04
N LEU A 35 -8.97 31.19 14.23
CA LEU A 35 -9.53 30.49 15.39
C LEU A 35 -10.83 31.14 15.90
N LEU A 36 -10.89 32.48 15.92
CA LEU A 36 -12.09 33.20 16.34
C LEU A 36 -13.21 33.09 15.30
N ALA A 37 -12.88 33.15 14.01
CA ALA A 37 -13.86 33.04 12.93
C ALA A 37 -14.46 31.62 12.80
N SER A 38 -13.74 30.59 13.25
CA SER A 38 -14.22 29.20 13.20
C SER A 38 -15.12 28.80 14.37
N CYS A 39 -15.38 29.72 15.32
CA CYS A 39 -16.20 29.50 16.51
C CYS A 39 -15.74 28.30 17.35
N PHE A 40 -14.43 28.18 17.58
CA PHE A 40 -13.88 27.14 18.47
C PHE A 40 -14.49 27.24 19.87
N SER A 41 -14.95 26.12 20.42
CA SER A 41 -15.71 26.09 21.68
C SER A 41 -14.84 26.19 22.94
N GLY A 42 -13.53 25.90 22.83
CA GLY A 42 -12.60 25.96 23.94
C GLY A 42 -11.91 27.33 24.12
N PRO A 43 -11.24 27.58 25.27
CA PRO A 43 -10.47 28.79 25.48
C PRO A 43 -9.29 28.92 24.50
N ILE A 44 -9.19 30.10 23.90
CA ILE A 44 -8.02 30.56 23.13
C ILE A 44 -7.16 31.40 24.07
N LEU A 45 -5.86 31.08 24.18
CA LEU A 45 -4.91 31.67 25.11
C LEU A 45 -3.79 32.40 24.33
N PRO A 46 -3.96 33.69 24.00
CA PRO A 46 -2.94 34.49 23.34
C PRO A 46 -1.73 34.71 24.28
N VAL A 47 -0.52 34.47 23.79
CA VAL A 47 0.72 34.81 24.51
C VAL A 47 1.46 35.92 23.79
N ASN A 48 1.58 37.08 24.44
CA ASN A 48 2.30 38.25 23.96
C ASN A 48 2.90 39.05 25.14
N PRO A 49 4.21 39.31 25.15
CA PRO A 49 4.87 39.99 26.27
C PRO A 49 4.51 41.48 26.41
N LYS A 50 3.98 42.12 25.36
CA LYS A 50 3.76 43.58 25.31
C LYS A 50 2.30 44.00 25.41
N ARG A 51 1.35 43.07 25.27
CA ARG A 51 -0.08 43.40 25.13
C ARG A 51 -0.90 42.68 26.19
N HIS A 52 -1.87 43.39 26.74
CA HIS A 52 -2.84 42.84 27.70
C HIS A 52 -4.03 42.15 27.03
N SER A 53 -4.31 42.48 25.76
CA SER A 53 -5.34 41.82 24.95
C SER A 53 -4.92 41.72 23.48
N VAL A 54 -5.44 40.71 22.78
CA VAL A 54 -5.30 40.51 21.34
C VAL A 54 -6.67 40.13 20.77
N SER A 55 -7.21 40.93 19.85
CA SER A 55 -8.52 40.70 19.21
C SER A 55 -9.66 40.52 20.21
N GLY A 56 -9.63 41.28 21.32
CA GLY A 56 -10.63 41.22 22.39
C GLY A 56 -10.45 40.08 23.40
N VAL A 57 -9.43 39.23 23.25
CA VAL A 57 -9.12 38.13 24.18
C VAL A 57 -7.96 38.53 25.09
N LEU A 58 -8.04 38.21 26.40
CA LEU A 58 -6.97 38.46 27.36
C LEU A 58 -5.68 37.75 26.96
N ALA A 59 -4.59 38.51 26.87
CA ALA A 59 -3.27 38.01 26.48
C ALA A 59 -2.36 37.87 27.71
N TYR A 60 -1.52 36.83 27.69
CA TYR A 60 -0.60 36.50 28.76
C TYR A 60 0.83 36.88 28.38
N PRO A 61 1.64 37.42 29.31
CA PRO A 61 2.99 37.90 29.00
C PRO A 61 3.97 36.75 28.69
N SER A 62 3.73 35.55 29.22
CA SER A 62 4.59 34.38 29.01
C SER A 62 3.82 33.06 29.11
N ILE A 63 4.44 31.96 28.69
CA ILE A 63 3.83 30.63 28.69
C ILE A 63 3.62 30.11 30.13
N SER A 64 4.54 30.45 31.05
CA SER A 64 4.42 30.09 32.46
C SER A 64 3.18 30.69 33.13
N THR A 65 2.80 31.92 32.73
CA THR A 65 1.63 32.66 33.26
C THR A 65 0.28 32.19 32.74
N LEU A 66 0.23 31.21 31.82
CA LEU A 66 -1.04 30.65 31.34
C LEU A 66 -1.85 30.04 32.50
N PRO A 67 -3.17 30.31 32.59
CA PRO A 67 -3.99 29.90 33.74
C PRO A 67 -4.30 28.40 33.72
N ILE A 68 -4.28 27.80 32.54
CA ILE A 68 -4.48 26.37 32.31
C ILE A 68 -3.34 25.83 31.45
N LYS A 69 -3.10 24.52 31.53
CA LYS A 69 -2.21 23.84 30.57
C LYS A 69 -2.92 23.81 29.20
N PRO A 70 -2.28 24.28 28.12
CA PRO A 70 -2.86 24.17 26.78
C PRO A 70 -2.75 22.74 26.26
N ASP A 71 -3.81 22.21 25.66
CA ASP A 71 -3.75 20.91 24.97
C ASP A 71 -2.93 21.02 23.68
N LEU A 72 -3.21 22.09 22.92
CA LEU A 72 -2.53 22.45 21.67
C LEU A 72 -1.88 23.83 21.80
N ALA A 73 -0.64 23.97 21.34
CA ALA A 73 0.02 25.26 21.21
C ALA A 73 0.45 25.50 19.77
N VAL A 74 0.35 26.75 19.30
CA VAL A 74 0.81 27.16 17.96
C VAL A 74 1.91 28.20 18.11
N ILE A 75 3.09 27.89 17.59
CA ILE A 75 4.26 28.79 17.63
C ILE A 75 4.28 29.68 16.39
N CYS A 76 3.89 30.94 16.58
CA CYS A 76 3.84 31.99 15.56
C CYS A 76 5.01 32.99 15.66
N THR A 77 6.09 32.64 16.37
CA THR A 77 7.25 33.49 16.59
C THR A 77 8.35 33.30 15.55
N HIS A 78 9.35 34.18 15.57
CA HIS A 78 10.58 33.99 14.79
C HIS A 78 11.31 32.71 15.21
N HIS A 79 11.91 32.00 14.26
CA HIS A 79 12.50 30.66 14.48
C HIS A 79 13.55 30.61 15.60
N SER A 80 14.24 31.74 15.85
CA SER A 80 15.20 31.88 16.95
C SER A 80 14.61 31.66 18.35
N ARG A 81 13.28 31.68 18.50
CA ARG A 81 12.58 31.44 19.78
C ARG A 81 11.88 30.08 19.86
N ASN A 82 11.95 29.26 18.82
CA ASN A 82 11.21 27.99 18.76
C ASN A 82 11.65 27.01 19.86
N ILE A 83 12.96 26.89 20.08
CA ILE A 83 13.57 26.00 21.09
C ILE A 83 13.09 26.38 22.50
N ASP A 84 13.29 27.63 22.90
CA ASP A 84 12.90 28.12 24.23
C ASP A 84 11.39 27.96 24.46
N ALA A 85 10.57 28.33 23.47
CA ALA A 85 9.12 28.20 23.56
C ALA A 85 8.69 26.73 23.70
N LEU A 86 9.32 25.81 22.97
CA LEU A 86 9.04 24.38 23.05
C LEU A 86 9.38 23.81 24.44
N ILE A 87 10.52 24.21 25.02
CA ILE A 87 10.93 23.83 26.38
C ILE A 87 9.93 24.35 27.42
N GLU A 88 9.52 25.61 27.32
CA GLU A 88 8.52 26.19 28.24
C GLU A 88 7.16 25.47 28.14
N LEU A 89 6.71 25.16 26.93
CA LEU A 89 5.48 24.39 26.70
C LEU A 89 5.58 22.97 27.28
N GLY A 90 6.72 22.32 27.11
CA GLY A 90 7.01 21.00 27.70
C GLY A 90 6.94 21.03 29.22
N LYS A 91 7.57 22.03 29.86
CA LYS A 91 7.50 22.24 31.32
C LYS A 91 6.09 22.52 31.82
N LYS A 92 5.27 23.25 31.06
CA LYS A 92 3.86 23.52 31.39
C LYS A 92 2.96 22.28 31.24
N GLY A 93 3.46 21.24 30.56
CA GLY A 93 2.74 19.99 30.31
C GLY A 93 1.80 20.05 29.11
N CYS A 94 2.10 20.89 28.12
CA CYS A 94 1.44 20.84 26.82
C CYS A 94 1.66 19.45 26.18
N LYS A 95 0.76 19.02 25.29
CA LYS A 95 0.85 17.70 24.63
C LYS A 95 1.23 17.80 23.17
N THR A 96 0.69 18.79 22.45
CA THR A 96 0.98 18.94 21.03
C THR A 96 1.27 20.38 20.66
N VAL A 97 2.26 20.56 19.79
CA VAL A 97 2.71 21.87 19.32
C VAL A 97 2.74 21.90 17.79
N ILE A 98 2.20 22.97 17.21
CA ILE A 98 2.31 23.27 15.78
C ILE A 98 3.42 24.30 15.61
N ILE A 99 4.44 23.96 14.81
CA ILE A 99 5.54 24.87 14.46
C ILE A 99 5.40 25.26 13.00
N LEU A 100 5.23 26.56 12.77
CA LEU A 100 4.92 27.07 11.43
C LEU A 100 6.14 27.32 10.57
N SER A 101 7.27 27.63 11.20
CA SER A 101 8.50 27.94 10.47
C SER A 101 9.72 27.60 11.31
N SER A 102 10.64 26.83 10.71
CA SER A 102 11.93 26.50 11.32
C SER A 102 12.96 26.16 10.24
N PRO A 103 14.23 26.55 10.38
CA PRO A 103 15.31 26.07 9.52
C PRO A 103 15.64 24.60 9.84
N SER A 104 16.14 23.88 8.83
CA SER A 104 16.55 22.46 8.93
C SER A 104 17.62 22.21 9.99
N THR A 105 18.45 23.21 10.29
CA THR A 105 19.49 23.13 11.33
C THR A 105 18.92 22.91 12.74
N GLN A 106 17.67 23.26 13.00
CA GLN A 106 17.01 23.09 14.31
C GLN A 106 16.25 21.76 14.44
N PHE A 107 16.07 20.98 13.36
CA PHE A 107 15.15 19.84 13.35
C PHE A 107 15.53 18.75 14.37
N ALA A 108 16.81 18.42 14.46
CA ALA A 108 17.31 17.41 15.41
C ALA A 108 17.10 17.83 16.87
N GLU A 109 17.32 19.10 17.18
CA GLU A 109 17.15 19.65 18.53
C GLU A 109 15.67 19.71 18.92
N LEU A 110 14.80 20.20 18.03
CA LEU A 110 13.34 20.21 18.23
C LEU A 110 12.80 18.81 18.50
N LYS A 111 13.23 17.82 17.72
CA LYS A 111 12.83 16.42 17.89
C LYS A 111 13.29 15.86 19.24
N THR A 112 14.51 16.16 19.66
CA THR A 112 15.06 15.70 20.94
C THR A 112 14.27 16.28 22.13
N ILE A 113 13.96 17.59 22.08
CA ILE A 113 13.16 18.26 23.12
C ILE A 113 11.73 17.70 23.16
N ALA A 114 11.12 17.49 21.98
CA ALA A 114 9.79 16.91 21.89
C ALA A 114 9.73 15.53 22.57
N GLN A 115 10.71 14.67 22.28
CA GLN A 115 10.84 13.36 22.93
C GLN A 115 11.07 13.46 24.44
N GLN A 116 11.96 14.36 24.89
CA GLN A 116 12.28 14.55 26.31
C GLN A 116 11.04 14.93 27.14
N TYR A 117 10.19 15.81 26.61
CA TYR A 117 8.98 16.26 27.31
C TYR A 117 7.71 15.48 26.93
N SER A 118 7.83 14.44 26.10
CA SER A 118 6.68 13.69 25.54
C SER A 118 5.65 14.60 24.87
N LEU A 119 6.15 15.61 24.14
CA LEU A 119 5.38 16.47 23.25
C LEU A 119 5.33 15.84 21.87
N ARG A 120 4.22 16.06 21.15
CA ARG A 120 4.14 15.81 19.71
C ARG A 120 4.26 17.12 18.92
N VAL A 121 4.92 17.09 17.77
CA VAL A 121 5.15 18.27 16.91
C VAL A 121 4.56 18.05 15.52
N LEU A 122 3.64 18.94 15.12
CA LEU A 122 3.20 19.09 13.73
C LEU A 122 4.04 20.17 13.06
N GLY A 123 4.64 19.86 11.92
CA GLY A 123 5.64 20.70 11.27
C GLY A 123 7.07 20.23 11.53
N PRO A 124 8.07 21.12 11.49
CA PRO A 124 7.97 22.56 11.19
C PRO A 124 7.56 22.86 9.74
N ASN A 125 7.50 24.15 9.38
CA ASN A 125 7.10 24.63 8.04
C ASN A 125 5.69 24.15 7.62
N SER A 126 4.81 23.93 8.60
CA SER A 126 3.43 23.48 8.41
C SER A 126 2.48 24.67 8.21
N LEU A 127 1.46 24.50 7.34
CA LEU A 127 0.32 25.42 7.27
C LEU A 127 -0.58 25.33 8.52
N GLY A 128 -0.53 24.21 9.24
CA GLY A 128 -1.38 23.88 10.38
C GLY A 128 -2.51 22.89 10.04
N ILE A 129 -3.56 22.91 10.86
CA ILE A 129 -4.70 21.99 10.78
C ILE A 129 -6.03 22.74 10.72
N LEU A 130 -6.94 22.27 9.87
CA LEU A 130 -8.34 22.67 9.83
C LEU A 130 -9.24 21.45 10.04
N ALA A 131 -10.15 21.53 11.01
CA ALA A 131 -11.15 20.50 11.31
C ALA A 131 -12.54 21.15 11.45
N PRO A 132 -13.27 21.35 10.33
CA PRO A 132 -14.52 22.11 10.31
C PRO A 132 -15.64 21.51 11.15
N TRP A 133 -15.67 20.20 11.35
CA TRP A 133 -16.65 19.55 12.24
C TRP A 133 -16.49 19.94 13.71
N LEU A 134 -15.30 20.39 14.10
CA LEU A 134 -14.96 20.82 15.45
C LEU A 134 -14.93 22.36 15.60
N GLY A 135 -15.17 23.10 14.51
CA GLY A 135 -14.98 24.55 14.52
C GLY A 135 -13.51 24.95 14.73
N LEU A 136 -12.56 24.09 14.36
CA LEU A 136 -11.13 24.32 14.55
C LEU A 136 -10.48 24.77 13.24
N ASN A 137 -9.88 25.96 13.25
CA ASN A 137 -8.99 26.43 12.19
C ASN A 137 -7.68 26.94 12.79
N ALA A 138 -6.80 26.00 13.15
CA ALA A 138 -5.45 26.29 13.63
C ALA A 138 -4.46 26.30 12.47
N SER A 139 -4.71 27.18 11.48
CA SER A 139 -3.91 27.25 10.25
C SER A 139 -3.63 28.68 9.78
N PHE A 140 -2.67 28.79 8.86
CA PHE A 140 -2.30 30.00 8.13
C PHE A 140 -3.07 30.21 6.82
N SER A 141 -4.05 29.36 6.53
CA SER A 141 -4.81 29.50 5.30
C SER A 141 -5.64 30.78 5.34
N PRO A 142 -5.64 31.59 4.26
CA PRO A 142 -6.54 32.72 4.13
C PRO A 142 -7.98 32.30 3.78
N ILE A 143 -8.21 31.01 3.48
CA ILE A 143 -9.45 30.50 2.90
C ILE A 143 -10.21 29.67 3.95
N PRO A 144 -11.49 29.95 4.19
CA PRO A 144 -12.30 29.16 5.11
C PRO A 144 -12.67 27.81 4.48
N ILE A 145 -12.64 26.77 5.30
CA ILE A 145 -12.95 25.40 4.88
C ILE A 145 -14.43 25.06 5.11
N LEU A 146 -15.01 24.24 4.21
CA LEU A 146 -16.38 23.73 4.33
C LEU A 146 -16.40 22.36 5.02
N LYS A 147 -17.53 22.02 5.67
CA LYS A 147 -17.75 20.69 6.25
C LYS A 147 -18.01 19.66 5.16
N GLY A 148 -17.27 18.57 5.17
CA GLY A 148 -17.49 17.42 4.28
C GLY A 148 -16.89 16.14 4.84
N LYS A 149 -16.70 15.14 3.97
CA LYS A 149 -16.29 13.77 4.37
C LYS A 149 -14.87 13.39 3.90
N LEU A 150 -14.20 14.25 3.14
CA LEU A 150 -12.86 14.01 2.62
C LEU A 150 -11.81 14.52 3.60
N ALA A 151 -10.83 13.70 3.98
CA ALA A 151 -9.64 14.18 4.65
C ALA A 151 -8.54 14.50 3.61
N PHE A 152 -7.81 15.59 3.82
CA PHE A 152 -6.65 15.95 3.02
C PHE A 152 -5.40 16.05 3.90
N ILE A 153 -4.34 15.36 3.48
CA ILE A 153 -3.01 15.41 4.12
C ILE A 153 -2.00 15.82 3.05
N SER A 154 -1.15 16.80 3.34
CA SER A 154 -0.11 17.23 2.41
C SER A 154 1.18 17.63 3.12
N GLN A 155 2.31 17.21 2.57
CA GLN A 155 3.63 17.71 2.98
C GLN A 155 3.92 19.12 2.45
N SER A 156 3.18 19.60 1.45
CA SER A 156 3.39 20.92 0.83
C SER A 156 2.35 21.95 1.24
N ALA A 157 2.79 23.03 1.90
CA ALA A 157 1.93 24.15 2.25
C ALA A 157 1.41 24.92 1.01
N ALA A 158 2.19 24.97 -0.08
CA ALA A 158 1.78 25.64 -1.31
C ALA A 158 0.64 24.88 -1.99
N VAL A 159 0.81 23.57 -2.19
CA VAL A 159 -0.24 22.70 -2.76
C VAL A 159 -1.49 22.72 -1.88
N SER A 160 -1.32 22.70 -0.56
CA SER A 160 -2.41 22.82 0.39
C SER A 160 -3.28 24.07 0.15
N ASN A 161 -2.66 25.24 0.01
CA ASN A 161 -3.41 26.46 -0.26
C ASN A 161 -4.11 26.44 -1.63
N THR A 162 -3.47 25.90 -2.66
CA THR A 162 -4.08 25.75 -3.99
C THR A 162 -5.29 24.82 -3.97
N VAL A 163 -5.22 23.71 -3.23
CA VAL A 163 -6.34 22.77 -3.10
C VAL A 163 -7.50 23.40 -2.33
N LEU A 164 -7.23 24.14 -1.24
CA LEU A 164 -8.28 24.84 -0.49
C LEU A 164 -9.01 25.89 -1.34
N ASP A 165 -8.25 26.67 -2.12
CA ASP A 165 -8.82 27.69 -3.01
C ASP A 165 -9.73 27.09 -4.06
N TRP A 166 -9.23 26.05 -4.73
CA TRP A 166 -10.00 25.31 -5.73
C TRP A 166 -11.26 24.66 -5.14
N ALA A 167 -11.13 24.00 -3.98
CA ALA A 167 -12.24 23.31 -3.34
C ALA A 167 -13.35 24.28 -2.92
N ARG A 168 -12.99 25.49 -2.48
CA ARG A 168 -13.96 26.52 -2.11
C ARG A 168 -14.82 26.97 -3.29
N HIS A 169 -14.24 27.08 -4.48
CA HIS A 169 -14.99 27.43 -5.70
C HIS A 169 -15.96 26.32 -6.14
N ARG A 170 -15.74 25.08 -5.69
CA ARG A 170 -16.55 23.90 -6.05
C ARG A 170 -17.48 23.42 -4.94
N ASP A 171 -17.58 24.17 -3.84
CA ASP A 171 -18.33 23.79 -2.65
C ASP A 171 -17.94 22.41 -2.08
N ILE A 172 -16.68 22.00 -2.27
CA ILE A 172 -16.16 20.75 -1.74
C ILE A 172 -15.74 20.95 -0.28
N GLY A 173 -16.30 20.12 0.60
CA GLY A 173 -16.01 20.13 2.03
C GLY A 173 -15.05 19.03 2.47
N PHE A 174 -14.36 19.28 3.59
CA PHE A 174 -13.42 18.34 4.18
C PHE A 174 -13.84 17.92 5.58
N SER A 175 -13.41 16.74 6.02
CA SER A 175 -13.48 16.31 7.42
C SER A 175 -12.31 16.87 8.21
N TYR A 176 -11.10 16.70 7.67
CA TYR A 176 -9.84 17.24 8.17
C TYR A 176 -8.99 17.74 7.00
N PHE A 177 -8.22 18.80 7.23
CA PHE A 177 -7.25 19.32 6.28
C PHE A 177 -5.97 19.62 7.04
N ILE A 178 -4.92 18.85 6.76
CA ILE A 178 -3.71 18.80 7.56
C ILE A 178 -2.50 19.02 6.65
N ALA A 179 -1.77 20.09 6.87
CA ALA A 179 -0.48 20.29 6.23
C ALA A 179 0.62 19.85 7.20
N LEU A 180 1.40 18.85 6.83
CA LEU A 180 2.47 18.29 7.65
C LEU A 180 3.70 19.20 7.69
N GLY A 181 4.06 19.84 6.57
CA GLY A 181 5.37 20.45 6.41
C GLY A 181 6.48 19.39 6.41
N ASP A 182 7.59 19.64 7.10
CA ASP A 182 8.76 18.75 7.11
C ASP A 182 8.59 17.47 7.94
N SER A 183 7.49 17.31 8.69
CA SER A 183 7.13 16.02 9.30
C SER A 183 8.19 15.41 10.24
N ILE A 184 8.84 16.21 11.11
CA ILE A 184 9.97 15.70 11.92
C ILE A 184 9.55 14.72 13.03
N ASP A 185 8.27 14.73 13.40
CA ASP A 185 7.67 13.90 14.46
C ASP A 185 6.30 13.34 14.07
N ILE A 186 5.25 14.15 13.95
CA ILE A 186 3.95 13.67 13.46
C ILE A 186 4.04 13.48 11.96
N ASP A 187 3.82 12.25 11.49
CA ASP A 187 3.95 11.87 10.08
C ASP A 187 2.67 11.20 9.53
N ILE A 188 2.67 10.88 8.24
CA ILE A 188 1.49 10.40 7.49
C ILE A 188 0.90 9.14 8.12
N ASP A 189 1.74 8.20 8.58
CA ASP A 189 1.32 6.96 9.23
C ASP A 189 0.48 7.22 10.49
N ASP A 190 0.90 8.16 11.35
CA ASP A 190 0.16 8.55 12.54
C ASP A 190 -1.23 9.11 12.17
N LEU A 191 -1.29 9.95 11.14
CA LEU A 191 -2.54 10.57 10.69
C LEU A 191 -3.49 9.54 10.05
N LEU A 192 -2.96 8.62 9.24
CA LEU A 192 -3.75 7.57 8.60
C LEU A 192 -4.42 6.65 9.62
N ASP A 193 -3.72 6.30 10.70
CA ASP A 193 -4.28 5.47 11.76
C ASP A 193 -5.43 6.13 12.50
N TYR A 194 -5.29 7.42 12.80
CA TYR A 194 -6.38 8.18 13.41
C TYR A 194 -7.55 8.29 12.44
N LEU A 195 -7.28 8.70 11.19
CA LEU A 195 -8.31 8.88 10.18
C LEU A 195 -8.98 7.56 9.81
N ALA A 196 -8.33 6.41 9.91
CA ALA A 196 -8.95 5.09 9.65
C ALA A 196 -10.13 4.81 10.60
N ARG A 197 -10.08 5.32 11.84
CA ARG A 197 -11.11 5.09 12.87
C ARG A 197 -12.16 6.20 12.94
N ASP A 198 -11.91 7.36 12.34
CA ASP A 198 -12.80 8.51 12.41
C ASP A 198 -14.10 8.32 11.62
N SER A 199 -15.27 8.46 12.25
CA SER A 199 -16.55 8.25 11.55
C SER A 199 -16.93 9.39 10.60
N LYS A 200 -16.29 10.55 10.70
CA LYS A 200 -16.58 11.73 9.86
C LYS A 200 -15.84 11.71 8.52
N THR A 201 -14.75 10.94 8.44
CA THR A 201 -13.92 10.78 7.25
C THR A 201 -14.33 9.54 6.47
N SER A 202 -14.74 9.71 5.22
CA SER A 202 -15.09 8.62 4.31
C SER A 202 -14.02 8.34 3.25
N ALA A 203 -13.19 9.32 2.91
CA ALA A 203 -12.10 9.19 1.94
C ALA A 203 -10.89 10.02 2.38
N ILE A 204 -9.70 9.67 1.91
CA ILE A 204 -8.45 10.37 2.24
C ILE A 204 -7.71 10.71 0.95
N LEU A 205 -7.28 11.97 0.80
CA LEU A 205 -6.37 12.41 -0.23
C LEU A 205 -5.02 12.77 0.39
N LEU A 206 -3.96 12.15 -0.12
CA LEU A 206 -2.57 12.31 0.30
C LEU A 206 -1.78 13.00 -0.80
N TYR A 207 -1.12 14.09 -0.47
CA TYR A 207 -0.03 14.65 -1.28
C TYR A 207 1.29 14.30 -0.62
N LEU A 208 2.07 13.48 -1.32
CA LEU A 208 3.30 12.84 -0.84
C LEU A 208 4.50 13.37 -1.64
N GLU A 209 5.50 13.85 -0.92
CA GLU A 209 6.83 14.20 -1.43
C GLU A 209 7.80 13.07 -1.07
N HIS A 210 7.88 12.67 0.20
CA HIS A 210 8.76 11.60 0.66
C HIS A 210 8.12 10.73 1.75
N ILE A 211 8.67 9.54 1.95
CA ILE A 211 8.29 8.62 3.04
C ILE A 211 9.48 8.46 3.99
N SER A 212 9.27 8.76 5.27
CA SER A 212 10.30 8.63 6.31
C SER A 212 10.54 7.18 6.71
N ASP A 213 9.46 6.39 6.82
CA ASP A 213 9.48 4.98 7.25
C ASP A 213 8.50 4.18 6.40
N ALA A 214 9.04 3.45 5.41
CA ALA A 214 8.23 2.69 4.46
C ALA A 214 7.36 1.62 5.12
N ARG A 215 7.87 0.99 6.18
CA ARG A 215 7.14 -0.08 6.89
C ARG A 215 5.93 0.48 7.60
N ARG A 216 6.12 1.55 8.38
CA ARG A 216 5.00 2.19 9.07
C ARG A 216 3.99 2.78 8.10
N PHE A 217 4.45 3.41 7.03
CA PHE A 217 3.57 3.93 5.99
C PHE A 217 2.71 2.83 5.36
N LEU A 218 3.31 1.71 4.93
CA LEU A 218 2.57 0.60 4.33
C LEU A 218 1.61 -0.07 5.32
N SER A 219 2.04 -0.24 6.57
CA SER A 219 1.23 -0.78 7.66
C SER A 219 -0.02 0.08 7.92
N ALA A 220 0.16 1.38 8.17
CA ALA A 220 -0.94 2.32 8.40
C ALA A 220 -1.86 2.45 7.17
N SER A 221 -1.25 2.54 5.97
CA SER A 221 -1.99 2.65 4.71
C SER A 221 -2.86 1.43 4.43
N ARG A 222 -2.34 0.21 4.62
CA ARG A 222 -3.10 -1.04 4.47
C ARG A 222 -4.25 -1.13 5.45
N SER A 223 -4.03 -0.72 6.71
CA SER A 223 -5.08 -0.71 7.72
C SER A 223 -6.20 0.29 7.37
N ALA A 224 -5.82 1.48 6.89
CA ALA A 224 -6.77 2.53 6.53
C ALA A 224 -7.53 2.20 5.23
N SER A 225 -6.85 1.64 4.23
CA SER A 225 -7.39 1.40 2.89
C SER A 225 -8.47 0.32 2.84
N ARG A 226 -8.53 -0.59 3.81
CA ARG A 226 -9.60 -1.60 3.93
C ARG A 226 -10.98 -0.98 4.04
N ASN A 227 -11.07 0.15 4.75
CA ASN A 227 -12.35 0.76 5.09
C ASN A 227 -12.56 2.10 4.37
N LYS A 228 -11.49 2.72 3.86
CA LYS A 228 -11.53 4.07 3.31
C LYS A 228 -10.71 4.16 2.03
N PRO A 229 -11.27 4.67 0.92
CA PRO A 229 -10.48 4.97 -0.25
C PRO A 229 -9.43 6.04 0.06
N ILE A 230 -8.20 5.75 -0.38
CA ILE A 230 -7.05 6.64 -0.22
C ILE A 230 -6.44 6.90 -1.59
N LEU A 231 -6.34 8.17 -1.94
CA LEU A 231 -5.71 8.65 -3.15
C LEU A 231 -4.38 9.31 -2.84
N VAL A 232 -3.40 9.11 -3.71
CA VAL A 232 -2.03 9.59 -3.53
C VAL A 232 -1.59 10.37 -4.75
N VAL A 233 -1.10 11.58 -4.52
CA VAL A 233 -0.38 12.38 -5.50
C VAL A 233 1.08 12.39 -5.08
N LYS A 234 1.97 11.78 -5.87
CA LYS A 234 3.42 11.76 -5.61
C LYS A 234 4.15 12.73 -6.54
N SER A 235 4.88 13.68 -5.95
CA SER A 235 5.85 14.54 -6.64
C SER A 235 7.24 13.86 -6.70
N GLY A 236 8.27 14.49 -7.28
CA GLY A 236 9.63 13.91 -7.23
C GLY A 236 9.80 12.55 -7.94
N ARG A 237 9.39 12.45 -9.21
CA ARG A 237 9.36 11.18 -9.97
C ARG A 237 10.70 10.73 -10.52
N THR A 238 11.64 11.65 -10.65
CA THR A 238 12.98 11.33 -11.15
C THR A 238 13.98 11.63 -10.06
N GLN A 239 15.05 10.85 -10.00
CA GLN A 239 16.10 11.03 -9.00
C GLN A 239 16.69 12.45 -9.02
N LYS A 240 16.76 13.07 -10.22
CA LYS A 240 17.19 14.48 -10.36
C LYS A 240 16.24 15.45 -9.65
N VAL A 241 14.93 15.24 -9.75
CA VAL A 241 13.94 16.09 -9.05
C VAL A 241 13.95 15.81 -7.55
N GLN A 242 14.08 14.55 -7.13
CA GLN A 242 14.23 14.18 -5.72
C GLN A 242 15.43 14.89 -5.08
N GLN A 243 16.57 14.91 -5.77
CA GLN A 243 17.76 15.65 -5.33
C GLN A 243 17.50 17.16 -5.20
N LEU A 244 16.76 17.78 -6.13
CA LEU A 244 16.37 19.19 -6.04
C LEU A 244 15.45 19.48 -4.84
N LEU A 245 14.64 18.50 -4.44
CA LEU A 245 13.77 18.57 -3.26
C LEU A 245 14.51 18.18 -1.96
N GLY A 246 15.79 17.80 -2.03
CA GLY A 246 16.56 17.35 -0.87
C GLY A 246 16.15 15.95 -0.36
N GLU A 247 15.49 15.15 -1.20
CA GLU A 247 15.02 13.80 -0.87
C GLU A 247 16.08 12.73 -1.12
N GLN A 248 15.94 11.58 -0.45
CA GLN A 248 16.77 10.42 -0.76
C GLN A 248 16.41 9.83 -2.13
N PRO A 249 17.40 9.48 -2.96
CA PRO A 249 17.14 8.84 -4.26
C PRO A 249 16.38 7.53 -4.08
N SER A 250 15.27 7.38 -4.78
CA SER A 250 14.43 6.18 -4.79
C SER A 250 13.75 6.01 -6.15
N PHE A 251 13.45 4.77 -6.52
CA PHE A 251 12.79 4.46 -7.78
C PHE A 251 11.30 4.80 -7.74
N ASP A 252 10.79 5.59 -8.70
CA ASP A 252 9.36 5.95 -8.76
C ASP A 252 8.45 4.73 -8.94
N VAL A 253 8.94 3.71 -9.66
CA VAL A 253 8.25 2.41 -9.80
C VAL A 253 8.15 1.65 -8.48
N ALA A 254 9.02 1.92 -7.50
CA ALA A 254 8.91 1.36 -6.16
C ALA A 254 7.73 1.99 -5.39
N TYR A 255 7.54 3.31 -5.54
CA TYR A 255 6.36 3.99 -5.01
C TYR A 255 5.07 3.43 -5.63
N ASP A 256 5.04 3.20 -6.95
CA ASP A 256 3.89 2.57 -7.60
C ASP A 256 3.57 1.19 -7.02
N ALA A 257 4.59 0.33 -6.89
CA ALA A 257 4.44 -1.01 -6.31
C ALA A 257 3.96 -0.93 -4.86
N ALA A 258 4.51 -0.01 -4.05
CA ALA A 258 4.14 0.21 -2.66
C ALA A 258 2.68 0.69 -2.50
N ILE A 259 2.28 1.70 -3.28
CA ILE A 259 0.93 2.27 -3.27
C ILE A 259 -0.09 1.21 -3.67
N GLN A 260 0.16 0.47 -4.74
CA GLN A 260 -0.69 -0.64 -5.19
C GLN A 260 -0.79 -1.73 -4.12
N ARG A 261 0.34 -2.14 -3.55
CA ARG A 261 0.42 -3.15 -2.49
C ARG A 261 -0.31 -2.74 -1.21
N ALA A 262 -0.43 -1.44 -0.95
CA ALA A 262 -1.19 -0.88 0.16
C ALA A 262 -2.70 -0.71 -0.14
N GLY A 263 -3.17 -1.02 -1.34
CA GLY A 263 -4.57 -0.84 -1.74
C GLY A 263 -4.94 0.62 -2.03
N LEU A 264 -3.95 1.50 -2.20
CA LEU A 264 -4.12 2.93 -2.47
C LEU A 264 -4.22 3.17 -3.99
N LEU A 265 -4.70 4.34 -4.39
CA LEU A 265 -4.71 4.76 -5.79
C LEU A 265 -3.76 5.93 -6.01
N ARG A 266 -2.82 5.80 -6.95
CA ARG A 266 -1.98 6.91 -7.40
C ARG A 266 -2.65 7.68 -8.53
N VAL A 267 -2.69 9.00 -8.43
CA VAL A 267 -3.09 9.91 -9.52
C VAL A 267 -1.87 10.65 -10.06
N GLN A 268 -1.91 10.97 -11.36
CA GLN A 268 -0.72 11.44 -12.07
C GLN A 268 -0.49 12.95 -12.00
N ASP A 269 -1.51 13.76 -11.82
CA ASP A 269 -1.33 15.20 -11.78
C ASP A 269 -2.45 15.87 -10.98
N THR A 270 -2.37 17.19 -10.87
CA THR A 270 -3.37 17.99 -10.15
C THR A 270 -4.75 17.94 -10.82
N HIS A 271 -4.83 17.77 -12.14
CA HIS A 271 -6.11 17.68 -12.84
C HIS A 271 -6.81 16.35 -12.56
N GLU A 272 -6.06 15.25 -12.59
CA GLU A 272 -6.50 13.93 -12.15
C GLU A 272 -6.88 13.95 -10.67
N MET A 273 -6.09 14.60 -9.80
CA MET A 273 -6.41 14.77 -8.38
C MET A 273 -7.77 15.44 -8.19
N PHE A 274 -8.02 16.57 -8.84
CA PHE A 274 -9.28 17.29 -8.71
C PHE A 274 -10.48 16.48 -9.20
N SER A 275 -10.33 15.81 -10.33
CA SER A 275 -11.36 14.91 -10.87
C SER A 275 -11.66 13.78 -9.89
N ALA A 276 -10.62 13.20 -9.31
CA ALA A 276 -10.75 12.08 -8.39
C ALA A 276 -11.31 12.51 -7.01
N VAL A 277 -11.00 13.73 -6.54
CA VAL A 277 -11.63 14.34 -5.36
C VAL A 277 -13.14 14.46 -5.53
N GLU A 278 -13.58 14.91 -6.71
CA GLU A 278 -15.00 15.03 -7.05
C GLU A 278 -15.65 13.63 -7.07
N THR A 279 -15.00 12.64 -7.68
CA THR A 279 -15.50 11.26 -7.68
C THR A 279 -15.62 10.69 -6.26
N LEU A 280 -14.57 10.78 -5.44
CA LEU A 280 -14.53 10.23 -4.08
C LEU A 280 -15.56 10.85 -3.15
N SER A 281 -15.78 12.16 -3.28
CA SER A 281 -16.73 12.89 -2.43
C SER A 281 -18.16 12.38 -2.59
N TYR A 282 -18.48 11.81 -3.76
CA TYR A 282 -19.82 11.36 -4.15
C TYR A 282 -19.88 9.89 -4.59
N MET A 283 -18.84 9.09 -4.30
CA MET A 283 -18.68 7.77 -4.87
C MET A 283 -19.67 6.74 -4.32
N THR A 284 -20.33 5.99 -5.21
CA THR A 284 -20.94 4.69 -4.90
C THR A 284 -19.93 3.57 -5.21
N PRO A 285 -19.74 2.56 -4.35
CA PRO A 285 -18.80 1.48 -4.62
C PRO A 285 -19.11 0.72 -5.92
N LEU A 286 -18.10 0.53 -6.77
CA LEU A 286 -18.24 -0.28 -8.00
C LEU A 286 -18.46 -1.76 -7.65
N ARG A 287 -19.46 -2.38 -8.27
CA ARG A 287 -19.71 -3.83 -8.19
C ARG A 287 -18.92 -4.63 -9.24
N GLY A 288 -18.51 -4.01 -10.33
CA GLY A 288 -17.69 -4.61 -11.38
C GLY A 288 -16.95 -3.56 -12.20
N ASP A 289 -16.46 -3.94 -13.37
CA ASP A 289 -15.66 -3.07 -14.25
C ASP A 289 -16.23 -2.91 -15.67
N ARG A 290 -17.52 -3.27 -15.88
CA ARG A 290 -18.22 -3.14 -17.16
C ARG A 290 -18.96 -1.80 -17.26
N LEU A 291 -18.56 -0.95 -18.21
CA LEU A 291 -19.15 0.37 -18.44
C LEU A 291 -20.14 0.36 -19.61
N SER A 292 -21.31 0.98 -19.41
CA SER A 292 -22.20 1.38 -20.50
C SER A 292 -22.22 2.89 -20.69
N ILE A 293 -22.12 3.33 -21.94
CA ILE A 293 -22.07 4.75 -22.31
C ILE A 293 -23.35 5.09 -23.08
N ILE A 294 -24.00 6.20 -22.72
CA ILE A 294 -25.12 6.79 -23.46
C ILE A 294 -24.68 8.18 -23.91
N SER A 295 -24.91 8.53 -25.17
CA SER A 295 -24.56 9.85 -25.70
C SER A 295 -25.59 10.33 -26.71
N ASN A 296 -25.85 11.65 -26.75
CA ASN A 296 -26.59 12.31 -27.84
C ASN A 296 -25.65 12.81 -28.96
N GLY A 297 -24.45 12.25 -29.05
CA GLY A 297 -23.49 12.53 -30.11
C GLY A 297 -22.43 11.45 -30.22
N ALA A 298 -22.22 10.96 -31.44
CA ALA A 298 -21.28 9.88 -31.71
C ALA A 298 -19.81 10.24 -31.40
N ALA A 299 -19.36 11.45 -31.75
CA ALA A 299 -17.97 11.85 -31.56
C ALA A 299 -17.53 11.90 -30.08
N PRO A 300 -18.27 12.53 -29.14
CA PRO A 300 -17.97 12.43 -27.71
C PRO A 300 -17.93 10.99 -27.16
N ALA A 301 -18.81 10.11 -27.66
CA ALA A 301 -18.80 8.71 -27.27
C ALA A 301 -17.56 7.97 -27.78
N ALA A 302 -17.11 8.26 -29.01
CA ALA A 302 -15.86 7.73 -29.55
C ALA A 302 -14.64 8.20 -28.75
N MET A 303 -14.58 9.48 -28.37
CA MET A 303 -13.52 10.02 -27.50
C MET A 303 -13.49 9.31 -26.14
N ALA A 304 -14.66 9.02 -25.56
CA ALA A 304 -14.75 8.22 -24.33
C ALA A 304 -14.23 6.79 -24.52
N LEU A 305 -14.53 6.15 -25.66
CA LEU A 305 -14.05 4.79 -25.96
C LEU A 305 -12.54 4.73 -26.15
N ASP A 306 -11.95 5.68 -26.90
CA ASP A 306 -10.51 5.74 -27.13
C ASP A 306 -9.76 5.81 -25.80
N GLU A 307 -10.23 6.68 -24.90
CA GLU A 307 -9.66 6.82 -23.55
C GLU A 307 -9.88 5.56 -22.69
N LEU A 308 -11.05 4.92 -22.80
CA LEU A 308 -11.37 3.69 -22.06
C LEU A 308 -10.43 2.55 -22.47
N PHE A 309 -10.21 2.36 -23.77
CA PHE A 309 -9.32 1.32 -24.27
C PHE A 309 -7.85 1.62 -23.98
N ARG A 310 -7.42 2.88 -24.11
CA ARG A 310 -6.07 3.31 -23.73
C ARG A 310 -5.73 2.96 -22.29
N ARG A 311 -6.72 3.04 -21.38
CA ARG A 311 -6.58 2.67 -19.96
C ARG A 311 -6.94 1.21 -19.64
N ASN A 312 -7.15 0.35 -20.64
CA ASN A 312 -7.54 -1.05 -20.46
C ASN A 312 -8.85 -1.24 -19.65
N GLY A 313 -9.81 -0.35 -19.88
CA GLY A 313 -11.19 -0.45 -19.39
C GLY A 313 -12.01 -1.46 -20.17
N LYS A 314 -13.17 -1.87 -19.62
CA LYS A 314 -14.06 -2.83 -20.27
C LYS A 314 -15.42 -2.21 -20.58
N LEU A 315 -15.84 -2.39 -21.82
CA LEU A 315 -17.16 -2.01 -22.27
C LEU A 315 -18.15 -3.15 -21.96
N ALA A 316 -19.35 -2.82 -21.48
CA ALA A 316 -20.38 -3.80 -21.18
C ALA A 316 -20.96 -4.38 -22.48
N ALA A 317 -21.10 -5.71 -22.54
CA ALA A 317 -21.84 -6.40 -23.57
C ALA A 317 -23.32 -6.45 -23.16
N LEU A 318 -24.19 -5.80 -23.94
CA LEU A 318 -25.63 -5.75 -23.68
C LEU A 318 -26.28 -7.06 -24.13
N GLY A 319 -27.11 -7.67 -23.28
CA GLY A 319 -27.85 -8.87 -23.61
C GLY A 319 -28.96 -8.62 -24.63
N ASP A 320 -29.44 -9.69 -25.26
CA ASP A 320 -30.44 -9.61 -26.33
C ASP A 320 -31.74 -8.95 -25.87
N GLU A 321 -32.16 -9.16 -24.61
CA GLU A 321 -33.34 -8.52 -24.03
C GLU A 321 -33.20 -6.99 -24.00
N THR A 322 -32.08 -6.49 -23.47
CA THR A 322 -31.77 -5.06 -23.40
C THR A 322 -31.71 -4.46 -24.81
N GLN A 323 -31.03 -5.14 -25.74
CA GLN A 323 -30.92 -4.66 -27.13
C GLN A 323 -32.29 -4.58 -27.81
N ASN A 324 -33.16 -5.58 -27.64
CA ASN A 324 -34.50 -5.58 -28.21
C ASN A 324 -35.35 -4.42 -27.66
N GLN A 325 -35.27 -4.13 -26.36
CA GLN A 325 -35.96 -2.99 -25.77
C GLN A 325 -35.43 -1.66 -26.33
N LEU A 326 -34.11 -1.51 -26.48
CA LEU A 326 -33.50 -0.31 -27.06
C LEU A 326 -33.89 -0.09 -28.53
N ASN A 327 -33.98 -1.17 -29.32
CA ASN A 327 -34.40 -1.13 -30.73
C ASN A 327 -35.83 -0.58 -30.90
N THR A 328 -36.69 -0.68 -29.88
CA THR A 328 -38.04 -0.08 -29.92
C THR A 328 -38.06 1.42 -29.64
N LEU A 329 -37.03 1.94 -28.98
CA LEU A 329 -36.93 3.34 -28.54
C LEU A 329 -36.08 4.21 -29.47
N LEU A 330 -35.20 3.59 -30.26
CA LEU A 330 -34.25 4.27 -31.13
C LEU A 330 -34.62 4.06 -32.61
N PRO A 331 -34.43 5.08 -33.47
CA PRO A 331 -34.55 4.92 -34.92
C PRO A 331 -33.66 3.78 -35.45
N LEU A 332 -34.13 3.06 -36.47
CA LEU A 332 -33.39 1.95 -37.11
C LEU A 332 -32.02 2.35 -37.68
N SER A 333 -31.79 3.65 -37.90
CA SER A 333 -30.52 4.20 -38.40
C SER A 333 -29.44 4.35 -37.32
N LEU A 334 -29.80 4.26 -36.03
CA LEU A 334 -28.86 4.44 -34.92
C LEU A 334 -28.42 3.10 -34.34
N SER A 335 -27.18 3.05 -33.87
CA SER A 335 -26.64 1.87 -33.19
C SER A 335 -27.21 1.75 -31.78
N THR A 336 -27.73 0.57 -31.46
CA THR A 336 -28.15 0.19 -30.10
C THR A 336 -27.07 -0.59 -29.35
N GLN A 337 -25.92 -0.82 -29.99
CA GLN A 337 -24.74 -1.38 -29.33
C GLN A 337 -24.11 -0.35 -28.40
N ASN A 338 -23.32 -0.81 -27.43
CA ASN A 338 -22.58 0.07 -26.53
C ASN A 338 -21.35 0.62 -27.29
N PRO A 339 -21.13 1.95 -27.37
CA PRO A 339 -21.87 3.05 -26.77
C PRO A 339 -23.19 3.36 -27.49
N ILE A 340 -24.25 3.62 -26.70
CA ILE A 340 -25.60 3.83 -27.19
C ILE A 340 -25.73 5.28 -27.68
N ASP A 341 -25.92 5.43 -28.99
CA ASP A 341 -26.11 6.74 -29.63
C ASP A 341 -27.60 7.09 -29.72
N LEU A 342 -27.96 8.21 -29.12
CA LEU A 342 -29.32 8.73 -29.11
C LEU A 342 -29.61 9.63 -30.31
N GLY A 343 -28.59 10.02 -31.09
CA GLY A 343 -28.69 10.99 -32.16
C GLY A 343 -28.58 12.45 -31.66
N ASP A 344 -28.22 13.36 -32.56
CA ASP A 344 -28.18 14.81 -32.31
C ASP A 344 -29.57 15.42 -32.10
N ASP A 345 -30.59 14.77 -32.67
CA ASP A 345 -32.01 15.08 -32.54
C ASP A 345 -32.65 14.53 -31.25
N ALA A 346 -31.87 13.97 -30.33
CA ALA A 346 -32.38 13.33 -29.13
C ALA A 346 -33.25 14.27 -28.29
N THR A 347 -34.53 13.89 -28.16
CA THR A 347 -35.48 14.55 -27.26
C THR A 347 -35.23 14.14 -25.81
N GLN A 348 -35.74 14.95 -24.88
CA GLN A 348 -35.69 14.65 -23.45
C GLN A 348 -36.30 13.28 -23.14
N ASP A 349 -37.44 12.95 -23.76
CA ASP A 349 -38.13 11.68 -23.50
C ASP A 349 -37.36 10.48 -24.05
N ARG A 350 -36.69 10.61 -25.21
CA ARG A 350 -35.83 9.55 -25.76
C ARG A 350 -34.71 9.19 -24.78
N TYR A 351 -34.00 10.21 -24.28
CA TYR A 351 -32.89 10.01 -23.35
C TYR A 351 -33.35 9.36 -22.03
N ILE A 352 -34.46 9.85 -21.45
CA ILE A 352 -34.98 9.33 -20.19
C ILE A 352 -35.52 7.90 -20.35
N ASN A 353 -36.19 7.58 -21.45
CA ASN A 353 -36.69 6.24 -21.71
C ASN A 353 -35.54 5.23 -21.85
N VAL A 354 -34.48 5.59 -22.58
CA VAL A 354 -33.28 4.75 -22.69
C VAL A 354 -32.58 4.60 -21.33
N LEU A 355 -32.44 5.69 -20.57
CA LEU A 355 -31.88 5.65 -19.21
C LEU A 355 -32.67 4.69 -18.30
N LEU A 356 -34.00 4.74 -18.33
CA LEU A 356 -34.84 3.84 -17.55
C LEU A 356 -34.59 2.36 -17.88
N LYS A 357 -34.51 2.02 -19.18
CA LYS A 357 -34.23 0.64 -19.60
C LYS A 357 -32.85 0.15 -19.15
N LEU A 358 -31.85 1.02 -19.16
CA LEU A 358 -30.53 0.67 -18.65
C LEU A 358 -30.51 0.56 -17.13
N LEU A 359 -31.23 1.42 -16.42
CA LEU A 359 -31.39 1.27 -14.97
C LEU A 359 -32.07 -0.05 -14.57
N ASP A 360 -32.93 -0.61 -15.43
CA ASP A 360 -33.54 -1.94 -15.27
C ASP A 360 -32.53 -3.09 -15.52
N SER A 361 -31.58 -2.91 -16.46
CA SER A 361 -30.67 -3.96 -16.95
C SER A 361 -29.48 -4.28 -16.01
N HIS A 362 -29.08 -5.56 -15.93
CA HIS A 362 -27.95 -6.04 -15.10
C HIS A 362 -26.66 -6.26 -15.93
N ASP A 363 -26.65 -5.85 -17.19
CA ASP A 363 -25.57 -6.09 -18.15
C ASP A 363 -24.31 -5.24 -17.88
N HIS A 364 -24.45 -4.16 -17.12
CA HIS A 364 -23.39 -3.21 -16.79
C HIS A 364 -23.29 -2.95 -15.29
N ASP A 365 -22.08 -2.52 -14.88
CA ASP A 365 -21.76 -2.22 -13.49
C ASP A 365 -21.72 -0.69 -13.23
N ALA A 366 -21.57 0.11 -14.29
CA ALA A 366 -21.61 1.56 -14.26
C ALA A 366 -22.22 2.15 -15.54
N LEU A 367 -22.79 3.36 -15.43
CA LEU A 367 -23.30 4.16 -16.54
C LEU A 367 -22.56 5.48 -16.66
N LEU A 368 -22.14 5.83 -17.87
CA LEU A 368 -21.67 7.16 -18.24
C LEU A 368 -22.71 7.83 -19.14
N LEU A 369 -23.28 8.93 -18.66
CA LEU A 369 -24.25 9.75 -19.39
C LEU A 369 -23.52 10.93 -20.02
N ILE A 370 -23.41 10.96 -21.34
CA ILE A 370 -22.81 12.06 -22.09
C ILE A 370 -23.93 12.91 -22.69
N HIS A 371 -23.79 14.23 -22.53
CA HIS A 371 -24.69 15.20 -23.13
C HIS A 371 -23.89 16.33 -23.79
N THR A 372 -24.05 16.50 -25.09
CA THR A 372 -23.59 17.67 -25.84
C THR A 372 -24.67 18.74 -25.89
N PRO A 373 -24.29 20.03 -25.84
CA PRO A 373 -25.23 21.13 -26.06
C PRO A 373 -25.96 20.96 -27.39
N SER A 374 -27.29 21.02 -27.35
CA SER A 374 -28.16 20.90 -28.52
C SER A 374 -29.20 22.01 -28.51
N ALA A 375 -29.63 22.44 -29.70
CA ALA A 375 -30.72 23.41 -29.84
C ALA A 375 -32.08 22.82 -29.42
N ILE A 376 -32.20 21.50 -29.40
CA ILE A 376 -33.47 20.78 -29.17
C ILE A 376 -33.75 20.60 -27.69
N THR A 377 -32.70 20.42 -26.89
CA THR A 377 -32.82 20.08 -25.47
C THR A 377 -31.94 21.01 -24.64
N ASP A 378 -32.58 21.78 -23.77
CA ASP A 378 -31.88 22.60 -22.77
C ASP A 378 -31.13 21.71 -21.76
N SER A 379 -29.84 21.98 -21.59
CA SER A 379 -28.94 21.17 -20.77
C SER A 379 -29.31 21.15 -19.28
N LYS A 380 -29.86 22.26 -18.76
CA LYS A 380 -30.30 22.37 -17.36
C LYS A 380 -31.56 21.56 -17.12
N ILE A 381 -32.59 21.76 -17.95
CA ILE A 381 -33.85 21.01 -17.86
C ILE A 381 -33.59 19.51 -17.98
N MET A 382 -32.66 19.12 -18.85
CA MET A 382 -32.26 17.75 -19.00
C MET A 382 -31.62 17.18 -17.74
N ALA A 383 -30.69 17.91 -17.12
CA ALA A 383 -30.06 17.50 -15.87
C ALA A 383 -31.09 17.32 -14.74
N GLU A 384 -32.04 18.25 -14.59
CA GLU A 384 -33.13 18.13 -13.59
C GLU A 384 -33.96 16.85 -13.79
N LYS A 385 -34.32 16.53 -15.04
CA LYS A 385 -35.04 15.30 -15.37
C LYS A 385 -34.21 14.05 -15.07
N VAL A 386 -32.94 14.01 -15.47
CA VAL A 386 -32.03 12.88 -15.20
C VAL A 386 -31.88 12.66 -13.69
N ILE A 387 -31.63 13.72 -12.91
CA ILE A 387 -31.52 13.65 -11.44
C ILE A 387 -32.80 13.10 -10.82
N LYS A 388 -33.96 13.58 -11.26
CA LYS A 388 -35.27 13.11 -10.77
C LYS A 388 -35.47 11.62 -11.07
N THR A 389 -35.19 11.19 -12.29
CA THR A 389 -35.31 9.78 -12.71
C THR A 389 -34.40 8.86 -11.89
N ILE A 390 -33.13 9.24 -11.71
CA ILE A 390 -32.16 8.46 -10.92
C ILE A 390 -32.63 8.35 -9.45
N LYS A 391 -33.08 9.44 -8.84
CA LYS A 391 -33.53 9.44 -7.44
C LYS A 391 -34.80 8.61 -7.21
N GLN A 392 -35.70 8.55 -8.20
CA GLN A 392 -36.94 7.78 -8.12
C GLN A 392 -36.73 6.28 -8.39
N HIS A 393 -35.69 5.91 -9.12
CA HIS A 393 -35.44 4.52 -9.50
C HIS A 393 -34.82 3.71 -8.34
N PRO A 394 -35.32 2.48 -8.05
CA PRO A 394 -34.78 1.64 -6.98
C PRO A 394 -33.27 1.35 -7.08
N ARG A 395 -32.77 1.19 -8.32
CA ARG A 395 -31.34 0.94 -8.60
C ARG A 395 -30.49 2.20 -8.66
N GLY A 396 -31.07 3.40 -8.71
CA GLY A 396 -30.30 4.65 -8.82
C GLY A 396 -29.38 4.92 -7.63
N LYS A 397 -29.68 4.33 -6.45
CA LYS A 397 -28.81 4.42 -5.26
C LYS A 397 -27.63 3.44 -5.27
N TRP A 398 -27.71 2.38 -6.07
CA TRP A 398 -26.77 1.25 -6.02
C TRP A 398 -25.87 1.17 -7.24
N LEU A 399 -26.35 1.67 -8.38
CA LEU A 399 -25.60 1.73 -9.63
C LEU A 399 -24.68 2.94 -9.62
N THR A 400 -23.44 2.77 -10.09
CA THR A 400 -22.52 3.90 -10.27
C THR A 400 -22.90 4.65 -11.54
N ILE A 401 -23.23 5.94 -11.40
CA ILE A 401 -23.61 6.79 -12.53
C ILE A 401 -22.70 8.00 -12.56
N LEU A 402 -22.04 8.22 -13.69
CA LEU A 402 -21.21 9.38 -13.97
C LEU A 402 -21.87 10.19 -15.08
N THR A 403 -21.70 11.50 -15.05
CA THR A 403 -22.24 12.40 -16.08
C THR A 403 -21.14 13.21 -16.73
N ASN A 404 -21.24 13.44 -18.03
CA ASN A 404 -20.40 14.35 -18.77
C ASN A 404 -21.27 15.30 -19.60
N TRP A 405 -21.49 16.51 -19.07
CA TRP A 405 -22.21 17.56 -19.78
C TRP A 405 -21.17 18.48 -20.42
N CYS A 406 -21.03 18.39 -21.75
CA CYS A 406 -20.01 19.09 -22.51
C CYS A 406 -20.31 20.59 -22.62
N GLY A 407 -19.27 21.41 -22.78
CA GLY A 407 -19.36 22.87 -22.95
C GLY A 407 -19.38 23.66 -21.64
N GLU A 408 -19.14 24.97 -21.71
CA GLU A 408 -19.07 25.83 -20.51
C GLU A 408 -20.32 26.69 -20.33
N TYR A 409 -20.80 27.36 -21.37
CA TYR A 409 -21.89 28.33 -21.24
C TYR A 409 -23.24 27.72 -20.79
N THR A 410 -23.77 26.74 -21.52
CA THR A 410 -25.09 26.14 -21.23
C THR A 410 -25.04 25.05 -20.16
N SER A 411 -23.87 24.40 -20.00
CA SER A 411 -23.73 23.19 -19.19
C SER A 411 -23.21 23.43 -17.78
N GLN A 412 -22.73 24.63 -17.45
CA GLN A 412 -22.22 24.95 -16.10
C GLN A 412 -23.29 24.79 -15.02
N GLU A 413 -24.50 25.31 -15.25
CA GLU A 413 -25.60 25.21 -14.29
C GLU A 413 -26.07 23.76 -14.13
N ALA A 414 -26.16 23.01 -15.24
CA ALA A 414 -26.46 21.58 -15.23
C ALA A 414 -25.46 20.77 -14.36
N ARG A 415 -24.15 21.02 -14.51
CA ARG A 415 -23.12 20.39 -13.67
C ARG A 415 -23.26 20.75 -12.19
N LYS A 416 -23.61 22.01 -11.88
CA LYS A 416 -23.85 22.42 -10.50
C LYS A 416 -25.00 21.62 -9.88
N LEU A 417 -26.11 21.43 -10.61
CA LEU A 417 -27.24 20.63 -10.16
C LEU A 417 -26.87 19.16 -9.91
N PHE A 418 -26.04 18.55 -10.76
CA PHE A 418 -25.54 17.19 -10.51
C PHE A 418 -24.69 17.11 -9.24
N SER A 419 -23.80 18.08 -9.03
CA SER A 419 -22.95 18.16 -7.84
C SER A 419 -23.78 18.30 -6.56
N GLU A 420 -24.77 19.20 -6.56
CA GLU A 420 -25.73 19.38 -5.45
C GLU A 420 -26.59 18.13 -5.21
N ALA A 421 -26.87 17.36 -6.26
CA ALA A 421 -27.57 16.08 -6.16
C ALA A 421 -26.68 14.91 -5.71
N GLY A 422 -25.36 15.12 -5.57
CA GLY A 422 -24.40 14.08 -5.22
C GLY A 422 -24.09 13.10 -6.36
N ILE A 423 -24.18 13.55 -7.62
CA ILE A 423 -23.84 12.75 -8.81
C ILE A 423 -22.55 13.32 -9.42
N PRO A 424 -21.47 12.53 -9.55
CA PRO A 424 -20.22 12.99 -10.17
C PRO A 424 -20.45 13.49 -11.61
N THR A 425 -19.89 14.65 -11.93
CA THR A 425 -20.07 15.30 -13.23
C THR A 425 -18.78 15.89 -13.79
N TYR A 426 -18.56 15.76 -15.09
CA TYR A 426 -17.29 16.11 -15.73
C TYR A 426 -17.50 16.97 -16.98
N ARG A 427 -16.48 17.75 -17.32
CA ARG A 427 -16.47 18.66 -18.48
C ARG A 427 -16.20 17.94 -19.80
N THR A 428 -15.32 16.95 -19.79
CA THR A 428 -14.86 16.23 -20.98
C THR A 428 -15.13 14.73 -20.86
N PRO A 429 -15.39 14.02 -21.98
CA PRO A 429 -15.53 12.58 -22.00
C PRO A 429 -14.31 11.85 -21.41
N GLU A 430 -13.10 12.32 -21.74
CA GLU A 430 -11.83 11.74 -21.27
C GLU A 430 -11.66 11.91 -19.77
N GLY A 431 -12.08 13.05 -19.22
CA GLY A 431 -12.06 13.30 -17.77
C GLY A 431 -13.03 12.37 -17.03
N ALA A 432 -14.22 12.14 -17.59
CA ALA A 432 -15.20 11.22 -17.03
C ALA A 432 -14.70 9.76 -17.04
N ILE A 433 -14.07 9.34 -18.14
CA ILE A 433 -13.48 8.00 -18.25
C ILE A 433 -12.26 7.87 -17.34
N THR A 434 -11.40 8.89 -17.25
CA THR A 434 -10.26 8.90 -16.32
C THR A 434 -10.75 8.69 -14.88
N ALA A 435 -11.76 9.43 -14.46
CA ALA A 435 -12.36 9.27 -13.14
C ALA A 435 -13.01 7.88 -12.93
N TYR A 436 -13.70 7.33 -13.94
CA TYR A 436 -14.21 5.96 -13.88
C TYR A 436 -13.09 4.94 -13.74
N MET A 437 -12.00 5.10 -14.50
CA MET A 437 -10.87 4.19 -14.47
C MET A 437 -10.11 4.25 -13.14
N HIS A 438 -10.03 5.41 -12.50
CA HIS A 438 -9.56 5.54 -11.12
C HIS A 438 -10.38 4.68 -10.15
N MET A 439 -11.71 4.66 -10.27
CA MET A 439 -12.58 3.78 -9.47
C MET A 439 -12.30 2.30 -9.75
N VAL A 440 -12.10 1.93 -11.02
CA VAL A 440 -11.80 0.56 -11.44
C VAL A 440 -10.43 0.11 -10.92
N GLU A 441 -9.41 0.95 -11.02
CA GLU A 441 -8.06 0.71 -10.51
C GLU A 441 -8.08 0.58 -8.99
N TYR A 442 -8.77 1.48 -8.29
CA TYR A 442 -8.97 1.38 -6.85
C TYR A 442 -9.61 0.03 -6.47
N ARG A 443 -10.69 -0.38 -7.16
CA ARG A 443 -11.33 -1.70 -6.93
C ARG A 443 -10.36 -2.86 -7.19
N ARG A 444 -9.53 -2.79 -8.24
CA ARG A 444 -8.53 -3.81 -8.54
C ARG A 444 -7.49 -3.91 -7.43
N ASN A 445 -6.99 -2.78 -6.93
CA ASN A 445 -6.03 -2.73 -5.82
C ASN A 445 -6.65 -3.26 -4.51
N GLN A 446 -7.92 -2.94 -4.23
CA GLN A 446 -8.66 -3.47 -3.09
C GLN A 446 -8.85 -4.99 -3.18
N LYS A 447 -9.20 -5.51 -4.36
CA LYS A 447 -9.28 -6.96 -4.57
C LYS A 447 -7.94 -7.65 -4.33
N GLN A 448 -6.83 -7.06 -4.75
CA GLN A 448 -5.49 -7.62 -4.47
C GLN A 448 -5.13 -7.57 -2.99
N LEU A 449 -5.60 -6.55 -2.28
CA LEU A 449 -5.42 -6.43 -0.84
C LEU A 449 -6.18 -7.52 -0.08
N THR A 450 -7.34 -7.95 -0.58
CA THR A 450 -8.18 -8.99 0.04
C THR A 450 -8.01 -10.37 -0.59
N GLU A 451 -7.24 -10.51 -1.67
CA GLU A 451 -7.03 -11.79 -2.35
C GLU A 451 -6.27 -12.76 -1.44
N THR A 452 -6.94 -13.86 -1.10
CA THR A 452 -6.33 -14.96 -0.35
C THR A 452 -5.44 -15.77 -1.29
N PRO A 453 -4.12 -15.85 -1.03
CA PRO A 453 -3.22 -16.60 -1.89
C PRO A 453 -3.48 -18.11 -1.72
N ALA A 454 -2.93 -18.91 -2.63
CA ALA A 454 -2.82 -20.35 -2.42
C ALA A 454 -1.46 -20.68 -1.79
N LEU A 455 -1.43 -21.65 -0.86
CA LEU A 455 -0.18 -22.20 -0.34
C LEU A 455 0.63 -22.81 -1.49
N PRO A 456 1.87 -22.36 -1.75
CA PRO A 456 2.73 -23.04 -2.71
C PRO A 456 3.07 -24.44 -2.18
N ILE A 457 2.74 -25.46 -2.98
CA ILE A 457 3.00 -26.86 -2.64
C ILE A 457 4.50 -27.15 -2.79
N GLY A 458 5.12 -27.71 -1.75
CA GLY A 458 6.42 -28.37 -1.86
C GLY A 458 7.68 -27.49 -1.83
N ILE A 459 7.74 -26.46 -0.99
CA ILE A 459 8.99 -25.72 -0.78
C ILE A 459 9.76 -26.32 0.41
N THR A 460 10.47 -27.42 0.18
CA THR A 460 11.55 -27.85 1.08
C THR A 460 12.83 -27.12 0.70
N ALA A 461 12.97 -25.86 1.13
CA ALA A 461 14.22 -25.13 0.95
C ALA A 461 15.27 -25.67 1.93
N ASN A 462 16.45 -26.05 1.43
CA ASN A 462 17.59 -26.38 2.29
C ASN A 462 18.30 -25.08 2.71
N THR A 463 17.61 -24.26 3.52
CA THR A 463 18.06 -22.92 3.92
C THR A 463 19.43 -22.95 4.61
N GLN A 464 19.74 -24.03 5.34
CA GLN A 464 21.02 -24.21 6.01
C GLN A 464 22.20 -24.24 5.03
N GLN A 465 22.06 -24.93 3.90
CA GLN A 465 23.11 -25.02 2.88
C GLN A 465 23.37 -23.65 2.25
N ALA A 466 22.32 -22.90 1.90
CA ALA A 466 22.45 -21.55 1.37
C ALA A 466 23.18 -20.62 2.36
N HIS A 467 22.80 -20.66 3.64
CA HIS A 467 23.44 -19.85 4.69
C HIS A 467 24.90 -20.23 4.93
N GLN A 468 25.27 -21.51 4.76
CA GLN A 468 26.67 -21.94 4.85
C GLN A 468 27.49 -21.37 3.69
N SER A 469 27.02 -21.51 2.45
CA SER A 469 27.72 -20.97 1.26
C SER A 469 27.91 -19.46 1.35
N ILE A 470 26.89 -18.70 1.76
CA ILE A 470 26.98 -17.24 1.94
C ILE A 470 27.97 -16.87 3.04
N ARG A 471 27.95 -17.57 4.18
CA ARG A 471 28.92 -17.31 5.26
C ARG A 471 30.35 -17.59 4.82
N GLN A 472 30.57 -18.64 4.04
CA GLN A 472 31.89 -18.96 3.49
C GLN A 472 32.38 -17.88 2.54
N ALA A 473 31.54 -17.41 1.61
CA ALA A 473 31.86 -16.32 0.69
C ALA A 473 32.23 -15.03 1.44
N LEU A 474 31.42 -14.65 2.44
CA LEU A 474 31.70 -13.48 3.28
C LEU A 474 33.00 -13.63 4.09
N ALA A 475 33.28 -14.80 4.64
CA ALA A 475 34.51 -15.07 5.38
C ALA A 475 35.76 -14.97 4.48
N GLN A 476 35.62 -15.31 3.19
CA GLN A 476 36.66 -15.17 2.18
C GLN A 476 36.74 -13.76 1.57
N ASN A 477 35.92 -12.81 2.05
CA ASN A 477 35.76 -11.47 1.50
C ASN A 477 35.41 -11.46 0.00
N ASN A 478 34.75 -12.53 -0.48
CA ASN A 478 34.23 -12.62 -1.84
C ASN A 478 32.80 -12.09 -1.86
N LEU A 479 32.66 -10.80 -2.23
CA LEU A 479 31.38 -10.09 -2.19
C LEU A 479 30.61 -10.10 -3.52
N GLN A 480 31.23 -10.57 -4.60
CA GLN A 480 30.62 -10.69 -5.92
C GLN A 480 30.74 -12.13 -6.39
N LEU A 481 29.60 -12.81 -6.49
CA LEU A 481 29.54 -14.21 -6.87
C LEU A 481 29.01 -14.35 -8.30
N ASP A 482 29.70 -15.17 -9.09
CA ASP A 482 29.29 -15.54 -10.45
C ASP A 482 28.41 -16.80 -10.46
N THR A 483 27.85 -17.13 -11.63
CA THR A 483 26.90 -18.23 -11.84
C THR A 483 27.32 -19.56 -11.16
N HIS A 484 28.59 -19.95 -11.26
CA HIS A 484 29.10 -21.19 -10.65
C HIS A 484 29.08 -21.14 -9.11
N GLU A 485 29.43 -20.00 -8.52
CA GLU A 485 29.49 -19.83 -7.06
C GLU A 485 28.09 -19.67 -6.45
N VAL A 486 27.17 -19.11 -7.23
CA VAL A 486 25.77 -18.89 -6.83
C VAL A 486 24.92 -20.16 -6.98
N GLN A 487 25.32 -21.11 -7.82
CA GLN A 487 24.57 -22.35 -8.11
C GLN A 487 24.14 -23.13 -6.84
N PRO A 488 25.00 -23.40 -5.84
CA PRO A 488 24.58 -24.11 -4.63
C PRO A 488 23.53 -23.33 -3.81
N ILE A 489 23.60 -21.99 -3.83
CA ILE A 489 22.63 -21.12 -3.14
C ILE A 489 21.28 -21.19 -3.84
N LEU A 490 21.26 -21.13 -5.17
CA LEU A 490 20.03 -21.19 -5.98
C LEU A 490 19.35 -22.56 -5.90
N GLN A 491 20.14 -23.64 -5.99
CA GLN A 491 19.63 -25.01 -5.90
C GLN A 491 18.94 -25.28 -4.55
N ALA A 492 19.42 -24.67 -3.46
CA ALA A 492 18.79 -24.77 -2.15
C ALA A 492 17.35 -24.22 -2.11
N TYR A 493 16.97 -23.34 -3.05
CA TYR A 493 15.61 -22.80 -3.23
C TYR A 493 14.91 -23.38 -4.48
N GLY A 494 15.48 -24.42 -5.10
CA GLY A 494 14.92 -25.05 -6.30
C GLY A 494 15.02 -24.17 -7.56
N LEU A 495 16.00 -23.26 -7.62
CA LEU A 495 16.30 -22.45 -8.79
C LEU A 495 17.44 -23.13 -9.58
N ASN A 496 17.15 -23.54 -10.82
CA ASN A 496 18.06 -24.35 -11.62
C ASN A 496 18.88 -23.48 -12.57
N THR A 497 20.20 -23.56 -12.45
CA THR A 497 21.15 -23.05 -13.43
C THR A 497 21.67 -24.18 -14.32
N LEU A 498 22.23 -23.82 -15.47
CA LEU A 498 22.96 -24.80 -16.26
C LEU A 498 24.28 -25.19 -15.59
N PRO A 499 24.73 -26.43 -15.77
CA PRO A 499 26.04 -26.86 -15.32
C PRO A 499 27.12 -25.93 -15.89
N THR A 500 27.85 -25.27 -14.99
CA THR A 500 28.83 -24.21 -15.32
C THR A 500 30.06 -24.39 -14.46
N TRP A 501 31.25 -24.34 -15.04
CA TRP A 501 32.52 -24.45 -14.29
C TRP A 501 33.51 -23.39 -14.75
N ILE A 502 34.53 -23.18 -13.94
CA ILE A 502 35.62 -22.23 -14.20
C ILE A 502 36.80 -22.99 -14.79
N ALA A 503 37.36 -22.49 -15.89
CA ALA A 503 38.61 -22.92 -16.50
C ALA A 503 39.62 -21.77 -16.47
N HIS A 504 40.85 -22.04 -16.01
CA HIS A 504 41.93 -21.05 -15.98
C HIS A 504 42.83 -21.09 -17.23
N SER A 505 42.69 -22.12 -18.06
CA SER A 505 43.42 -22.27 -19.32
C SER A 505 42.53 -22.83 -20.44
N SER A 506 42.99 -22.72 -21.69
CA SER A 506 42.33 -23.36 -22.84
C SER A 506 42.26 -24.88 -22.69
N ASP A 507 43.29 -25.52 -22.14
CA ASP A 507 43.35 -26.98 -21.98
C ASP A 507 42.37 -27.44 -20.90
N GLU A 508 42.26 -26.71 -19.80
CA GLU A 508 41.26 -26.96 -18.76
C GLU A 508 39.83 -26.78 -19.30
N ALA A 509 39.62 -25.77 -20.16
CA ALA A 509 38.33 -25.53 -20.79
C ALA A 509 37.88 -26.71 -21.67
N ILE A 510 38.81 -27.37 -22.37
CA ILE A 510 38.53 -28.60 -23.15
C ILE A 510 38.12 -29.74 -22.23
N VAL A 511 38.90 -30.01 -21.18
CA VAL A 511 38.61 -31.10 -20.23
C VAL A 511 37.25 -30.92 -19.58
N ILE A 512 36.90 -29.68 -19.25
CA ILE A 512 35.57 -29.35 -18.72
C ILE A 512 34.51 -29.56 -19.82
N ALA A 513 34.71 -29.03 -21.02
CA ALA A 513 33.76 -29.19 -22.13
C ALA A 513 33.46 -30.66 -22.47
N GLU A 514 34.46 -31.54 -22.42
CA GLU A 514 34.30 -32.98 -22.63
C GLU A 514 33.44 -33.64 -21.53
N LYS A 515 33.52 -33.17 -20.29
CA LYS A 515 32.67 -33.65 -19.18
C LYS A 515 31.24 -33.15 -19.27
N ILE A 516 31.04 -31.92 -19.75
CA ILE A 516 29.71 -31.32 -19.92
C ILE A 516 28.96 -31.97 -21.10
N GLY A 517 29.69 -32.21 -22.19
CA GLY A 517 29.12 -32.58 -23.49
C GLY A 517 28.86 -31.36 -24.37
N TYR A 518 29.08 -31.53 -25.68
CA TYR A 518 28.90 -30.48 -26.69
C TYR A 518 27.44 -30.36 -27.16
N PRO A 519 26.98 -29.16 -27.58
CA PRO A 519 27.73 -27.91 -27.67
C PRO A 519 27.83 -27.15 -26.34
N VAL A 520 28.93 -26.41 -26.16
CA VAL A 520 29.21 -25.57 -24.98
C VAL A 520 29.35 -24.09 -25.35
N ALA A 521 29.28 -23.23 -24.33
CA ALA A 521 29.57 -21.81 -24.40
C ALA A 521 30.78 -21.47 -23.50
N LEU A 522 31.64 -20.58 -23.99
CA LEU A 522 32.72 -19.97 -23.21
C LEU A 522 32.40 -18.51 -22.93
N LYS A 523 32.53 -18.09 -21.66
CA LYS A 523 32.32 -16.71 -21.24
C LYS A 523 33.50 -16.21 -20.41
N LEU A 524 34.05 -15.05 -20.73
CA LEU A 524 35.12 -14.42 -19.98
C LEU A 524 34.69 -14.10 -18.54
N ARG A 525 35.59 -14.38 -17.59
CA ARG A 525 35.47 -14.00 -16.18
C ARG A 525 36.59 -13.02 -15.83
N SER A 526 36.23 -11.76 -15.66
CA SER A 526 37.15 -10.68 -15.29
C SER A 526 36.38 -9.59 -14.53
N PRO A 527 36.79 -9.21 -13.30
CA PRO A 527 36.17 -8.10 -12.57
C PRO A 527 36.39 -6.74 -13.23
N ASP A 528 37.43 -6.61 -14.06
CA ASP A 528 37.82 -5.34 -14.70
C ASP A 528 37.09 -5.10 -16.04
N ILE A 529 36.37 -6.11 -16.55
CA ILE A 529 35.64 -6.04 -17.82
C ILE A 529 34.15 -6.28 -17.57
N THR A 530 33.41 -5.19 -17.35
CA THR A 530 31.99 -5.21 -16.99
C THR A 530 31.09 -5.76 -18.09
N HIS A 531 31.32 -5.36 -19.35
CA HIS A 531 30.56 -5.83 -20.51
C HIS A 531 31.39 -6.80 -21.35
N LYS A 532 31.14 -8.10 -21.17
CA LYS A 532 31.85 -9.19 -21.89
C LYS A 532 31.81 -9.03 -23.42
N SER A 533 30.79 -8.35 -23.94
CA SER A 533 30.61 -8.03 -25.36
C SER A 533 31.74 -7.16 -25.94
N GLU A 534 32.32 -6.25 -25.13
CA GLU A 534 33.34 -5.28 -25.57
C GLU A 534 34.63 -5.97 -26.07
N VAL A 535 34.92 -7.16 -25.55
CA VAL A 535 36.09 -7.97 -25.93
C VAL A 535 35.71 -9.23 -26.71
N GLN A 536 34.45 -9.33 -27.18
CA GLN A 536 33.87 -10.57 -27.71
C GLN A 536 34.18 -11.75 -26.76
N GLY A 537 34.02 -11.52 -25.47
CA GLY A 537 34.31 -12.47 -24.39
C GLY A 537 33.24 -13.54 -24.23
N VAL A 538 32.29 -13.66 -25.16
CA VAL A 538 31.26 -14.70 -25.16
C VAL A 538 31.30 -15.42 -26.49
N MET A 539 31.60 -16.71 -26.46
CA MET A 539 31.62 -17.60 -27.61
C MET A 539 30.59 -18.71 -27.40
N LEU A 540 29.63 -18.84 -28.31
CA LEU A 540 28.47 -19.73 -28.19
C LEU A 540 28.55 -20.87 -29.20
N TYR A 541 27.84 -21.98 -28.94
CA TYR A 541 27.69 -23.11 -29.86
C TYR A 541 29.01 -23.79 -30.29
N LEU A 542 29.97 -23.91 -29.38
CA LEU A 542 31.23 -24.62 -29.64
C LEU A 542 30.98 -26.13 -29.61
N ARG A 543 31.29 -26.83 -30.69
CA ARG A 543 30.82 -28.20 -30.98
C ARG A 543 31.85 -29.29 -30.74
N ASN A 544 33.11 -28.91 -30.54
CA ASN A 544 34.22 -29.85 -30.36
C ASN A 544 35.37 -29.17 -29.61
N ALA A 545 36.35 -29.99 -29.18
CA ALA A 545 37.50 -29.55 -28.40
C ALA A 545 38.33 -28.47 -29.11
N LYS A 546 38.48 -28.57 -30.44
CA LYS A 546 39.25 -27.60 -31.23
C LYS A 546 38.60 -26.23 -31.23
N GLU A 547 37.30 -26.16 -31.47
CA GLU A 547 36.53 -24.92 -31.39
C GLU A 547 36.62 -24.28 -30.00
N VAL A 548 36.59 -25.09 -28.93
CA VAL A 548 36.77 -24.60 -27.55
C VAL A 548 38.17 -24.02 -27.34
N GLN A 549 39.21 -24.72 -27.79
CA GLN A 549 40.59 -24.28 -27.67
C GLN A 549 40.83 -22.95 -28.40
N ASP A 550 40.45 -22.89 -29.68
CA ASP A 550 40.61 -21.72 -30.55
C ASP A 550 39.84 -20.51 -29.98
N ALA A 551 38.61 -20.73 -29.50
CA ALA A 551 37.79 -19.69 -28.89
C ALA A 551 38.39 -19.18 -27.57
N ALA A 552 38.86 -20.08 -26.69
CA ALA A 552 39.47 -19.71 -25.42
C ALA A 552 40.74 -18.87 -25.62
N GLN A 553 41.63 -19.32 -26.50
CA GLN A 553 42.87 -18.60 -26.82
C GLN A 553 42.57 -17.23 -27.43
N ALA A 554 41.62 -17.15 -28.37
CA ALA A 554 41.24 -15.89 -28.99
C ALA A 554 40.64 -14.89 -27.98
N ILE A 555 39.89 -15.36 -26.97
CA ILE A 555 39.40 -14.50 -25.88
C ILE A 555 40.58 -13.96 -25.06
N PHE A 556 41.49 -14.81 -24.61
CA PHE A 556 42.64 -14.37 -23.81
C PHE A 556 43.55 -13.39 -24.57
N GLU A 557 43.80 -13.63 -25.86
CA GLU A 557 44.59 -12.73 -26.72
C GLU A 557 43.90 -11.37 -26.87
N ARG A 558 42.59 -11.32 -27.12
CA ARG A 558 41.84 -10.05 -27.22
C ARG A 558 41.89 -9.25 -25.94
N VAL A 559 41.74 -9.91 -24.78
CA VAL A 559 41.81 -9.23 -23.48
C VAL A 559 43.21 -8.71 -23.22
N THR A 560 44.24 -9.52 -23.48
CA THR A 560 45.64 -9.11 -23.30
C THR A 560 46.00 -7.90 -24.17
N ASN A 561 45.50 -7.85 -25.41
CA ASN A 561 45.79 -6.76 -26.34
C ASN A 561 45.01 -5.47 -26.03
N ASN A 562 43.71 -5.59 -25.73
CA ASN A 562 42.83 -4.42 -25.56
C ASN A 562 42.80 -3.90 -24.11
N PHE A 563 43.02 -4.78 -23.14
CA PHE A 563 42.97 -4.50 -21.70
C PHE A 563 44.14 -5.16 -20.96
N PRO A 564 45.40 -4.78 -21.24
CA PRO A 564 46.60 -5.45 -20.69
C PRO A 564 46.72 -5.37 -19.16
N GLN A 565 45.99 -4.44 -18.52
CA GLN A 565 45.95 -4.28 -17.07
C GLN A 565 44.78 -5.01 -16.41
N ALA A 566 43.86 -5.61 -17.19
CA ALA A 566 42.70 -6.30 -16.65
C ALA A 566 43.09 -7.64 -16.04
N LYS A 567 42.63 -7.87 -14.81
CA LYS A 567 42.71 -9.14 -14.11
C LYS A 567 41.74 -10.12 -14.77
N VAL A 568 42.28 -11.16 -15.40
CA VAL A 568 41.50 -12.28 -15.94
C VAL A 568 41.52 -13.42 -14.93
N GLU A 569 40.34 -13.81 -14.45
CA GLU A 569 40.22 -14.91 -13.49
C GLU A 569 39.90 -16.26 -14.16
N GLY A 570 39.65 -16.26 -15.47
CA GLY A 570 39.48 -17.45 -16.31
C GLY A 570 38.32 -17.33 -17.31
N LEU A 571 37.81 -18.48 -17.72
CA LEU A 571 36.65 -18.66 -18.58
C LEU A 571 35.59 -19.51 -17.86
N LEU A 572 34.33 -19.12 -17.96
CA LEU A 572 33.20 -19.96 -17.60
C LEU A 572 32.87 -20.87 -18.78
N VAL A 573 32.92 -22.19 -18.56
CA VAL A 573 32.49 -23.21 -19.51
C VAL A 573 31.10 -23.69 -19.09
N GLN A 574 30.11 -23.53 -19.97
CA GLN A 574 28.71 -23.82 -19.68
C GLN A 574 28.07 -24.64 -20.80
N SER A 575 27.18 -25.58 -20.47
CA SER A 575 26.37 -26.30 -21.47
C SER A 575 25.51 -25.33 -22.29
N MET A 576 25.34 -25.57 -23.59
CA MET A 576 24.49 -24.68 -24.39
C MET A 576 23.00 -24.96 -24.17
N ALA A 577 22.24 -23.92 -23.85
CA ALA A 577 20.78 -23.99 -23.75
C ALA A 577 20.10 -24.02 -25.13
N ASN A 578 18.99 -24.74 -25.26
CA ASN A 578 18.14 -24.61 -26.44
C ASN A 578 17.40 -23.26 -26.39
N ARG A 579 17.67 -22.39 -27.36
CA ARG A 579 17.04 -21.05 -27.47
C ARG A 579 15.88 -21.01 -28.47
N ALA A 580 15.65 -22.09 -29.23
CA ALA A 580 14.62 -22.10 -30.25
C ALA A 580 13.23 -21.94 -29.61
N GLY A 581 12.52 -20.85 -29.93
CA GLY A 581 11.20 -20.56 -29.38
C GLY A 581 11.18 -19.98 -27.96
N ALA A 582 12.34 -19.89 -27.29
CA ALA A 582 12.43 -19.40 -25.92
C ALA A 582 12.41 -17.86 -25.85
N GLN A 583 11.80 -17.33 -24.79
CA GLN A 583 11.79 -15.90 -24.49
C GLN A 583 12.88 -15.57 -23.46
N GLU A 584 13.67 -14.53 -23.72
CA GLU A 584 14.72 -14.06 -22.82
C GLU A 584 14.18 -12.97 -21.88
N LEU A 585 14.02 -13.31 -20.61
CA LEU A 585 13.60 -12.41 -19.55
C LEU A 585 14.77 -12.05 -18.63
N ARG A 586 14.55 -11.07 -17.77
CA ARG A 586 15.47 -10.64 -16.71
C ARG A 586 14.71 -10.52 -15.39
N ILE A 587 15.28 -11.10 -14.34
CA ILE A 587 14.82 -10.88 -12.96
C ILE A 587 15.98 -10.25 -12.21
N ALA A 588 15.76 -9.07 -11.64
CA ALA A 588 16.76 -8.42 -10.81
C ALA A 588 16.21 -8.11 -9.42
N VAL A 589 17.10 -8.09 -8.44
CA VAL A 589 16.85 -7.63 -7.09
C VAL A 589 17.84 -6.51 -6.81
N GLU A 590 17.31 -5.34 -6.45
CA GLU A 590 18.09 -4.13 -6.14
C GLU A 590 17.66 -3.58 -4.78
N GLN A 591 18.54 -2.84 -4.10
CA GLN A 591 18.19 -2.12 -2.88
C GLN A 591 17.74 -0.70 -3.22
N ASP A 592 16.52 -0.36 -2.80
CA ASP A 592 16.01 1.00 -2.76
C ASP A 592 16.24 1.62 -1.38
N ASN A 593 16.57 2.90 -1.33
CA ASN A 593 16.89 3.58 -0.06
C ASN A 593 15.67 3.75 0.86
N VAL A 594 14.45 3.76 0.30
CA VAL A 594 13.20 3.95 1.05
C VAL A 594 12.54 2.61 1.35
N PHE A 595 12.39 1.76 0.34
CA PHE A 595 11.61 0.52 0.44
C PHE A 595 12.45 -0.75 0.66
N GLY A 596 13.77 -0.65 0.60
CA GLY A 596 14.68 -1.80 0.73
C GLY A 596 14.68 -2.68 -0.54
N PRO A 597 14.70 -4.02 -0.43
CA PRO A 597 14.84 -4.89 -1.59
C PRO A 597 13.61 -4.82 -2.51
N LEU A 598 13.85 -4.64 -3.81
CA LEU A 598 12.84 -4.65 -4.87
C LEU A 598 13.06 -5.84 -5.80
N ILE A 599 12.00 -6.54 -6.19
CA ILE A 599 12.05 -7.59 -7.23
C ILE A 599 11.55 -6.98 -8.54
N MET A 600 12.38 -7.05 -9.57
CA MET A 600 12.17 -6.43 -10.88
C MET A 600 12.07 -7.50 -11.97
N LEU A 601 11.06 -7.40 -12.83
CA LEU A 601 10.81 -8.33 -13.95
C LEU A 601 10.64 -7.57 -15.27
N GLY A 602 11.36 -7.97 -16.31
CA GLY A 602 11.20 -7.43 -17.67
C GLY A 602 11.86 -8.28 -18.74
N GLU A 603 11.77 -7.86 -20.00
CA GLU A 603 12.58 -8.42 -21.08
C GLU A 603 14.05 -8.01 -20.97
N GLY A 604 14.96 -8.92 -21.33
CA GLY A 604 16.39 -8.65 -21.37
C GLY A 604 16.79 -7.77 -22.56
N GLY A 605 17.56 -6.71 -22.30
CA GLY A 605 18.15 -5.83 -23.32
C GLY A 605 19.54 -5.35 -22.89
N ILE A 606 20.36 -4.91 -23.86
CA ILE A 606 21.77 -4.53 -23.64
C ILE A 606 21.87 -3.34 -22.66
N GLU A 607 21.02 -2.33 -22.84
CA GLU A 607 20.89 -1.18 -21.93
C GLU A 607 19.55 -1.27 -21.20
N TRP A 608 19.53 -2.03 -20.10
CA TRP A 608 18.31 -2.22 -19.32
C TRP A 608 18.04 -1.02 -18.40
N GLN A 609 17.03 -0.23 -18.74
CA GLN A 609 16.57 0.90 -17.94
C GLN A 609 15.53 0.41 -16.92
N GLN A 610 15.97 0.15 -15.69
CA GLN A 610 15.16 -0.42 -14.61
C GLN A 610 13.83 0.32 -14.39
N GLU A 611 13.83 1.65 -14.45
CA GLU A 611 12.64 2.48 -14.22
C GLU A 611 11.55 2.33 -15.30
N SER A 612 11.92 2.13 -16.56
CA SER A 612 10.98 2.10 -17.69
C SER A 612 10.68 0.68 -18.17
N GLN A 613 11.61 -0.26 -18.00
CA GLN A 613 11.57 -1.60 -18.60
C GLN A 613 11.29 -2.72 -17.60
N ALA A 614 11.18 -2.44 -16.29
CA ALA A 614 10.89 -3.45 -15.28
C ALA A 614 9.55 -3.22 -14.56
N ALA A 615 8.75 -4.27 -14.45
CA ALA A 615 7.66 -4.32 -13.48
C ALA A 615 8.28 -4.62 -12.12
N VAL A 616 7.80 -3.96 -11.06
CA VAL A 616 8.44 -3.99 -9.74
C VAL A 616 7.46 -4.49 -8.69
N ALA A 617 7.94 -5.31 -7.77
CA ALA A 617 7.19 -5.73 -6.60
C ALA A 617 8.07 -5.75 -5.34
N LEU A 618 7.42 -5.63 -4.19
CA LEU A 618 8.04 -5.68 -2.86
C LEU A 618 7.94 -7.10 -2.30
N PRO A 619 9.03 -7.71 -1.80
CA PRO A 619 8.94 -8.94 -1.02
C PRO A 619 8.23 -8.69 0.32
N PRO A 620 7.47 -9.66 0.88
CA PRO A 620 7.26 -11.01 0.37
C PRO A 620 6.26 -11.11 -0.78
N LEU A 621 6.57 -11.98 -1.76
CA LEU A 621 5.65 -12.38 -2.82
C LEU A 621 5.02 -13.73 -2.48
N ASN A 622 3.70 -13.79 -2.62
CA ASN A 622 2.94 -15.03 -2.75
C ASN A 622 2.57 -15.26 -4.23
N LEU A 623 1.89 -16.37 -4.52
CA LEU A 623 1.57 -16.75 -5.90
C LEU A 623 0.65 -15.73 -6.60
N ALA A 624 -0.31 -15.13 -5.88
CA ALA A 624 -1.23 -14.13 -6.42
C ALA A 624 -0.48 -12.85 -6.81
N LEU A 625 0.39 -12.35 -5.92
CA LEU A 625 1.20 -11.16 -6.16
C LEU A 625 2.22 -11.36 -7.30
N ALA A 626 2.87 -12.52 -7.34
CA ALA A 626 3.80 -12.87 -8.41
C ALA A 626 3.09 -12.98 -9.76
N ARG A 627 1.90 -13.60 -9.80
CA ARG A 627 1.06 -13.65 -11.00
C ARG A 627 0.63 -12.27 -11.46
N TYR A 628 0.26 -11.40 -10.53
CA TYR A 628 -0.07 -10.01 -10.85
C TYR A 628 1.12 -9.27 -11.45
N LEU A 629 2.32 -9.41 -10.88
CA LEU A 629 3.55 -8.82 -11.40
C LEU A 629 3.81 -9.25 -12.86
N VAL A 630 3.65 -10.54 -13.17
CA VAL A 630 3.79 -11.07 -14.55
C VAL A 630 2.74 -10.46 -15.49
N ILE A 631 1.47 -10.47 -15.10
CA ILE A 631 0.38 -9.91 -15.92
C ILE A 631 0.58 -8.41 -16.14
N GLN A 632 1.02 -7.66 -15.13
CA GLN A 632 1.32 -6.25 -15.23
C GLN A 632 2.50 -6.00 -16.18
N ALA A 633 3.55 -6.81 -16.11
CA ALA A 633 4.69 -6.72 -17.02
C ALA A 633 4.27 -6.92 -18.48
N ILE A 634 3.36 -7.86 -18.75
CA ILE A 634 2.80 -8.08 -20.10
C ILE A 634 1.92 -6.89 -20.53
N LYS A 635 0.97 -6.46 -19.69
CA LYS A 635 0.05 -5.35 -20.02
C LYS A 635 0.74 -4.01 -20.22
N SER A 636 1.86 -3.78 -19.53
CA SER A 636 2.67 -2.58 -19.68
C SER A 636 3.75 -2.71 -20.76
N ASN A 637 3.71 -3.77 -21.57
CA ASN A 637 4.69 -4.06 -22.63
C ASN A 637 6.15 -4.15 -22.17
N LYS A 638 6.36 -4.40 -20.87
CA LYS A 638 7.69 -4.68 -20.28
C LYS A 638 8.14 -6.11 -20.59
N ILE A 639 7.16 -7.00 -20.76
CA ILE A 639 7.29 -8.28 -21.47
C ILE A 639 6.45 -8.17 -22.73
N LYS A 640 7.05 -8.35 -23.91
CA LYS A 640 6.31 -8.24 -25.16
C LYS A 640 5.55 -9.52 -25.41
N SER A 641 4.27 -9.40 -25.76
CA SER A 641 3.50 -10.54 -26.22
C SER A 641 4.01 -10.95 -27.61
N ARG A 642 4.77 -12.05 -27.68
CA ARG A 642 5.20 -12.63 -28.96
C ARG A 642 4.21 -13.72 -29.36
N SER A 643 3.92 -13.85 -30.65
CA SER A 643 3.26 -15.03 -31.20
C SER A 643 4.26 -16.19 -31.20
N ALA A 644 4.65 -16.65 -30.01
CA ALA A 644 5.52 -17.81 -29.85
C ALA A 644 4.73 -19.11 -30.11
N LEU A 645 5.42 -20.18 -30.48
CA LEU A 645 4.84 -21.51 -30.67
C LEU A 645 4.22 -22.05 -29.36
N GLU A 646 4.80 -21.67 -28.22
CA GLU A 646 4.27 -21.96 -26.89
C GLU A 646 4.05 -20.66 -26.10
N PRO A 647 2.89 -20.49 -25.43
CA PRO A 647 2.62 -19.32 -24.61
C PRO A 647 3.49 -19.31 -23.34
N LEU A 648 3.78 -18.12 -22.83
CA LEU A 648 4.49 -17.93 -21.56
C LEU A 648 3.72 -18.60 -20.41
N ASP A 649 4.33 -19.55 -19.70
CA ASP A 649 3.75 -20.13 -18.48
C ASP A 649 3.79 -19.12 -17.33
N ILE A 650 2.68 -18.39 -17.19
CA ILE A 650 2.49 -17.38 -16.13
C ILE A 650 2.60 -18.03 -14.74
N MET A 651 2.08 -19.25 -14.56
CA MET A 651 2.08 -19.90 -13.25
C MET A 651 3.47 -20.39 -12.86
N GLY A 652 4.20 -21.00 -13.79
CA GLY A 652 5.60 -21.39 -13.59
C GLY A 652 6.50 -20.20 -13.25
N LEU A 653 6.36 -19.09 -14.00
CA LEU A 653 7.14 -17.87 -13.74
C LEU A 653 6.79 -17.27 -12.38
N SER A 654 5.51 -17.33 -11.98
CA SER A 654 5.05 -16.85 -10.67
C SER A 654 5.67 -17.67 -9.54
N ASN A 655 5.74 -18.99 -9.66
CA ASN A 655 6.41 -19.86 -8.68
C ASN A 655 7.91 -19.55 -8.57
N LEU A 656 8.58 -19.28 -9.70
CA LEU A 656 9.99 -18.88 -9.71
C LEU A 656 10.21 -17.56 -8.95
N LEU A 657 9.35 -16.56 -9.19
CA LEU A 657 9.40 -15.27 -8.48
C LEU A 657 9.17 -15.41 -6.97
N VAL A 658 8.26 -16.30 -6.54
CA VAL A 658 8.07 -16.62 -5.11
C VAL A 658 9.35 -17.23 -4.52
N ARG A 659 10.02 -18.14 -5.22
CA ARG A 659 11.30 -18.73 -4.78
C ARG A 659 12.40 -17.67 -4.66
N VAL A 660 12.49 -16.76 -5.63
CA VAL A 660 13.40 -15.59 -5.54
C VAL A 660 13.05 -14.72 -4.33
N SER A 661 11.77 -14.44 -4.08
CA SER A 661 11.36 -13.68 -2.89
C SER A 661 11.78 -14.35 -1.59
N ASN A 662 11.60 -15.67 -1.47
CA ASN A 662 11.97 -16.41 -0.26
C ASN A 662 13.50 -16.39 -0.06
N LEU A 663 14.27 -16.57 -1.13
CA LEU A 663 15.74 -16.44 -1.08
C LEU A 663 16.17 -15.08 -0.53
N ILE A 664 15.57 -13.99 -1.01
CA ILE A 664 15.93 -12.64 -0.56
C ILE A 664 15.51 -12.41 0.90
N ILE A 665 14.38 -12.94 1.36
CA ILE A 665 13.93 -12.80 2.75
C ILE A 665 14.87 -13.56 3.71
N ASP A 666 15.17 -14.80 3.38
CA ASP A 666 15.94 -15.73 4.22
C ASP A 666 17.43 -15.42 4.22
N CYS A 667 17.96 -14.81 3.15
CA CYS A 667 19.37 -14.46 2.98
C CYS A 667 19.54 -12.92 2.90
N PRO A 668 19.42 -12.18 4.03
CA PRO A 668 19.52 -10.73 4.06
C PRO A 668 20.88 -10.15 3.66
N GLN A 669 21.91 -11.00 3.58
CA GLN A 669 23.23 -10.65 3.08
C GLN A 669 23.22 -10.35 1.58
N ILE A 670 22.23 -10.83 0.83
CA ILE A 670 22.10 -10.59 -0.61
C ILE A 670 21.58 -9.17 -0.81
N THR A 671 22.45 -8.29 -1.31
CA THR A 671 22.10 -6.90 -1.63
C THR A 671 21.62 -6.76 -3.06
N LYS A 672 22.23 -7.51 -3.99
CA LYS A 672 21.86 -7.53 -5.40
C LYS A 672 21.82 -8.95 -5.94
N LEU A 673 20.83 -9.23 -6.78
CA LEU A 673 20.73 -10.48 -7.55
C LEU A 673 20.33 -10.10 -8.97
N ASP A 674 21.06 -10.58 -9.97
CA ASP A 674 20.70 -10.34 -11.37
C ASP A 674 20.73 -11.66 -12.12
N ILE A 675 19.54 -12.10 -12.54
CA ILE A 675 19.30 -13.29 -13.35
C ILE A 675 19.06 -12.80 -14.76
N HIS A 676 20.12 -12.83 -15.58
CA HIS A 676 20.06 -12.35 -16.95
C HIS A 676 21.07 -13.06 -17.86
N PRO A 677 20.62 -13.86 -18.85
CA PRO A 677 19.23 -14.11 -19.22
C PRO A 677 18.56 -15.24 -18.41
N LEU A 678 17.27 -15.05 -18.12
CA LEU A 678 16.33 -16.12 -17.78
C LEU A 678 15.68 -16.61 -19.07
N LEU A 679 16.00 -17.82 -19.52
CA LEU A 679 15.32 -18.43 -20.66
C LEU A 679 14.03 -19.08 -20.20
N VAL A 680 12.95 -18.75 -20.90
CA VAL A 680 11.62 -19.33 -20.69
C VAL A 680 11.18 -20.05 -21.95
N SER A 681 10.96 -21.35 -21.85
CA SER A 681 10.45 -22.20 -22.93
C SER A 681 9.32 -23.08 -22.38
N GLY A 682 8.08 -22.72 -22.66
CA GLY A 682 6.91 -23.38 -22.06
C GLY A 682 6.99 -23.35 -20.53
N ASN A 683 7.09 -24.53 -19.91
CA ASN A 683 7.16 -24.69 -18.45
C ASN A 683 8.61 -24.82 -17.93
N GLU A 684 9.62 -24.75 -18.80
CA GLU A 684 11.03 -24.82 -18.42
C GLU A 684 11.62 -23.42 -18.23
N PHE A 685 12.20 -23.20 -17.05
CA PHE A 685 12.85 -21.95 -16.66
C PHE A 685 14.32 -22.21 -16.39
N THR A 686 15.20 -21.68 -17.24
CA THR A 686 16.64 -21.90 -17.13
C THR A 686 17.37 -20.59 -16.86
N LEU A 687 18.06 -20.52 -15.72
CA LEU A 687 18.88 -19.37 -15.33
C LEU A 687 20.25 -19.53 -16.00
N LEU A 688 20.53 -18.76 -17.06
CA LEU A 688 21.79 -18.90 -17.81
C LEU A 688 22.95 -18.19 -17.14
N ASP A 689 22.75 -16.96 -16.72
CA ASP A 689 23.77 -16.16 -16.06
C ASP A 689 23.14 -15.52 -14.83
N VAL A 690 23.81 -15.71 -13.70
CA VAL A 690 23.39 -15.15 -12.42
C VAL A 690 24.59 -14.47 -11.78
N SER A 691 24.42 -13.21 -11.42
CA SER A 691 25.36 -12.49 -10.57
C SER A 691 24.70 -12.15 -9.25
N MET A 692 25.45 -12.25 -8.16
CA MET A 692 24.96 -11.97 -6.82
C MET A 692 25.97 -11.10 -6.08
N THR A 693 25.51 -10.02 -5.45
CA THR A 693 26.33 -9.19 -4.57
C THR A 693 25.93 -9.41 -3.12
N LEU A 694 26.93 -9.59 -2.26
CA LEU A 694 26.77 -9.81 -0.84
C LEU A 694 27.29 -8.62 -0.03
N ALA A 695 26.65 -8.36 1.11
CA ALA A 695 27.16 -7.47 2.13
C ALA A 695 26.86 -8.01 3.54
N PRO A 696 27.72 -7.72 4.54
CA PRO A 696 27.40 -8.00 5.94
C PRO A 696 26.15 -7.23 6.37
N VAL A 697 25.26 -7.90 7.11
CA VAL A 697 24.06 -7.27 7.66
C VAL A 697 24.40 -6.50 8.93
N LYS A 698 23.91 -5.26 9.03
CA LYS A 698 24.02 -4.42 10.25
C LYS A 698 22.63 -4.23 10.85
N GLY A 699 22.50 -4.41 12.16
CA GLY A 699 21.23 -4.27 12.87
C GLY A 699 20.28 -5.45 12.64
N ASP A 700 18.97 -5.19 12.75
CA ASP A 700 17.93 -6.21 12.50
C ASP A 700 17.83 -6.50 10.98
N PRO A 701 18.12 -7.74 10.53
CA PRO A 701 18.03 -8.11 9.12
C PRO A 701 16.64 -7.96 8.53
N LYS A 702 15.59 -8.04 9.36
CA LYS A 702 14.21 -7.89 8.92
C LYS A 702 13.87 -6.42 8.73
N ALA A 703 14.50 -5.47 9.43
CA ALA A 703 14.18 -4.04 9.40
C ALA A 703 14.26 -3.40 8.00
N ARG A 704 15.10 -3.95 7.10
CA ARG A 704 15.21 -3.47 5.71
C ARG A 704 13.97 -3.74 4.85
N LEU A 705 13.09 -4.66 5.25
CA LEU A 705 11.90 -5.00 4.48
C LEU A 705 10.78 -3.99 4.76
N ALA A 706 10.24 -3.38 3.71
CA ALA A 706 9.07 -2.50 3.85
C ALA A 706 7.81 -3.25 4.32
N ILE A 707 7.75 -4.57 4.13
CA ILE A 707 6.64 -5.41 4.60
C ILE A 707 7.20 -6.53 5.45
N ARG A 708 6.62 -6.74 6.64
CA ARG A 708 7.04 -7.81 7.53
C ARG A 708 6.67 -9.17 6.94
N PRO A 709 7.64 -10.09 6.76
CA PRO A 709 7.37 -11.43 6.27
C PRO A 709 6.69 -12.28 7.35
N TYR A 710 6.14 -13.41 6.93
CA TYR A 710 5.59 -14.41 7.84
C TYR A 710 6.64 -14.86 8.88
N PRO A 711 6.36 -14.77 10.19
CA PRO A 711 7.35 -15.06 11.22
C PRO A 711 7.43 -16.56 11.52
N VAL A 712 8.11 -17.29 10.62
CA VAL A 712 8.34 -18.76 10.72
C VAL A 712 8.93 -19.16 12.07
N GLU A 713 9.77 -18.31 12.68
CA GLU A 713 10.38 -18.59 13.98
C GLU A 713 9.37 -18.72 15.14
N LEU A 714 8.11 -18.30 14.94
CA LEU A 714 7.06 -18.41 15.95
C LEU A 714 6.27 -19.73 15.84
N GLU A 715 6.57 -20.58 14.85
CA GLU A 715 5.97 -21.91 14.75
C GLU A 715 6.44 -22.84 15.87
N GLN A 716 5.53 -23.65 16.40
CA GLN A 716 5.81 -24.56 17.49
C GLN A 716 4.86 -25.76 17.49
N SER A 717 5.43 -26.96 17.44
CA SER A 717 4.66 -28.18 17.67
C SER A 717 4.33 -28.34 19.15
N ILE A 718 3.07 -28.62 19.47
CA ILE A 718 2.60 -28.88 20.84
C ILE A 718 1.86 -30.23 20.90
N ILE A 719 1.75 -30.75 22.11
CA ILE A 719 0.98 -31.94 22.42
C ILE A 719 -0.13 -31.52 23.40
N LEU A 720 -1.38 -31.70 22.99
CA LEU A 720 -2.55 -31.47 23.82
C LEU A 720 -2.84 -32.68 24.71
N LYS A 721 -3.87 -32.57 25.55
CA LYS A 721 -4.39 -33.71 26.30
C LYS A 721 -4.73 -34.85 25.34
N ASP A 722 -4.58 -36.10 25.78
CA ASP A 722 -4.81 -37.33 25.01
C ASP A 722 -3.88 -37.50 23.79
N ASN A 723 -2.65 -36.98 23.88
CA ASN A 723 -1.57 -37.12 22.88
C ASN A 723 -1.90 -36.56 21.48
N ILE A 724 -2.88 -35.66 21.38
CA ILE A 724 -3.20 -34.98 20.13
C ILE A 724 -2.07 -34.00 19.79
N ARG A 725 -1.39 -34.23 18.67
CA ARG A 725 -0.32 -33.36 18.16
C ARG A 725 -0.92 -32.27 17.28
N CYS A 726 -0.56 -31.01 17.53
CA CYS A 726 -0.93 -29.90 16.66
C CYS A 726 0.21 -28.90 16.52
N LEU A 727 0.18 -28.14 15.43
CA LEU A 727 1.10 -27.05 15.15
C LEU A 727 0.46 -25.74 15.61
N LEU A 728 1.10 -25.04 16.54
CA LEU A 728 0.82 -23.63 16.79
C LEU A 728 1.66 -22.78 15.84
N ARG A 729 1.02 -21.97 15.01
CA ARG A 729 1.71 -21.06 14.11
C ARG A 729 0.94 -19.75 13.92
N PRO A 730 1.60 -18.65 13.50
CA PRO A 730 0.88 -17.47 13.05
C PRO A 730 -0.13 -17.82 11.95
N ILE A 731 -1.24 -17.08 11.90
CA ILE A 731 -2.24 -17.24 10.84
C ILE A 731 -1.64 -16.82 9.50
N LEU A 732 -2.01 -17.51 8.43
CA LEU A 732 -1.61 -17.21 7.06
C LEU A 732 -2.81 -16.62 6.32
N PRO A 733 -2.63 -15.68 5.38
CA PRO A 733 -3.67 -15.27 4.45
C PRO A 733 -4.44 -16.47 3.86
N GLU A 734 -3.70 -17.49 3.45
CA GLU A 734 -4.13 -18.76 2.85
C GLU A 734 -5.07 -19.58 3.76
N ASP A 735 -5.14 -19.30 5.06
CA ASP A 735 -5.96 -20.03 6.04
C ASP A 735 -7.46 -19.72 5.93
N GLU A 736 -7.89 -18.81 5.06
CA GLU A 736 -9.28 -18.39 4.96
C GLU A 736 -10.27 -19.57 4.85
N PRO A 737 -10.03 -20.60 3.99
CA PRO A 737 -10.94 -21.75 3.90
C PRO A 737 -10.94 -22.61 5.17
N LEU A 738 -9.77 -22.76 5.81
CA LEU A 738 -9.62 -23.51 7.06
C LEU A 738 -10.31 -22.79 8.22
N LEU A 739 -10.23 -21.45 8.25
CA LEU A 739 -10.87 -20.60 9.23
C LEU A 739 -12.40 -20.63 9.06
N LYS A 740 -12.90 -20.60 7.83
CA LYS A 740 -14.35 -20.79 7.54
C LYS A 740 -14.83 -22.13 8.08
N SER A 741 -14.10 -23.20 7.79
CA SER A 741 -14.43 -24.56 8.23
C SER A 741 -14.40 -24.70 9.75
N PHE A 742 -13.44 -24.04 10.41
CA PHE A 742 -13.37 -23.92 11.86
C PHE A 742 -14.59 -23.21 12.45
N ILE A 743 -14.93 -22.02 11.95
CA ILE A 743 -16.05 -21.21 12.45
C ILE A 743 -17.38 -21.98 12.32
N ASN A 744 -17.59 -22.68 11.20
CA ASN A 744 -18.79 -23.51 10.97
C ASN A 744 -18.96 -24.65 11.97
N ARG A 745 -17.90 -25.03 12.70
CA ARG A 745 -17.91 -26.07 13.74
C ARG A 745 -17.92 -25.50 15.17
N VAL A 746 -18.04 -24.18 15.32
CA VAL A 746 -18.22 -23.50 16.61
C VAL A 746 -19.71 -23.30 16.86
N THR A 747 -20.17 -23.52 18.10
CA THR A 747 -21.57 -23.27 18.46
C THR A 747 -21.95 -21.79 18.37
N LYS A 748 -23.22 -21.48 18.08
CA LYS A 748 -23.73 -20.09 18.05
C LYS A 748 -23.52 -19.35 19.37
N GLU A 749 -23.64 -20.06 20.49
CA GLU A 749 -23.40 -19.52 21.83
C GLU A 749 -21.94 -19.05 22.01
N ASP A 750 -20.97 -19.86 21.57
CA ASP A 750 -19.55 -19.50 21.62
C ASP A 750 -19.21 -18.32 20.70
N LEU A 751 -19.82 -18.25 19.51
CA LEU A 751 -19.69 -17.11 18.61
C LEU A 751 -20.32 -15.85 19.23
N TYR A 752 -21.47 -15.97 19.87
CA TYR A 752 -22.12 -14.87 20.56
C TYR A 752 -21.23 -14.33 21.69
N TYR A 753 -20.66 -15.21 22.53
CA TYR A 753 -19.70 -14.81 23.56
C TYR A 753 -18.44 -14.15 23.02
N ARG A 754 -18.05 -14.49 21.79
CA ARG A 754 -16.86 -13.95 21.14
C ARG A 754 -17.10 -12.56 20.54
N TYR A 755 -18.25 -12.33 19.93
CA TYR A 755 -18.53 -11.14 19.11
C TYR A 755 -19.62 -10.23 19.68
N PHE A 756 -20.21 -10.58 20.83
CA PHE A 756 -21.28 -9.82 21.49
C PHE A 756 -22.49 -9.53 20.58
N SER A 757 -22.70 -10.38 19.57
CA SER A 757 -23.72 -10.22 18.53
C SER A 757 -24.06 -11.57 17.91
N GLU A 758 -25.29 -11.71 17.41
CA GLU A 758 -25.66 -12.86 16.58
C GLU A 758 -25.01 -12.73 15.20
N ILE A 759 -24.13 -13.67 14.87
CA ILE A 759 -23.47 -13.76 13.56
C ILE A 759 -24.13 -14.88 12.76
N ASN A 760 -24.61 -14.54 11.56
CA ASN A 760 -25.23 -15.51 10.65
C ASN A 760 -24.18 -16.28 9.83
N GLU A 761 -23.48 -15.60 8.93
CA GLU A 761 -22.42 -16.16 8.11
C GLU A 761 -21.37 -15.09 7.83
N PHE A 762 -20.09 -15.46 7.87
CA PHE A 762 -19.00 -14.57 7.48
C PHE A 762 -18.84 -14.56 5.96
N SER A 763 -18.76 -13.36 5.38
CA SER A 763 -18.42 -13.20 3.96
C SER A 763 -16.94 -13.51 3.70
N HIS A 764 -16.58 -13.67 2.43
CA HIS A 764 -15.18 -13.79 2.00
C HIS A 764 -14.35 -12.59 2.50
N ASP A 765 -14.89 -11.37 2.37
CA ASP A 765 -14.19 -10.15 2.81
C ASP A 765 -13.97 -10.13 4.33
N ASP A 766 -14.93 -10.63 5.12
CA ASP A 766 -14.76 -10.74 6.58
C ASP A 766 -13.63 -11.70 6.94
N LEU A 767 -13.61 -12.88 6.32
CA LEU A 767 -12.60 -13.91 6.58
C LEU A 767 -11.21 -13.47 6.10
N ALA A 768 -11.11 -12.86 4.92
CA ALA A 768 -9.86 -12.29 4.42
C ALA A 768 -9.32 -11.21 5.37
N ASN A 769 -10.18 -10.34 5.92
CA ASN A 769 -9.78 -9.38 6.94
C ASN A 769 -9.30 -10.03 8.24
N MET A 770 -9.77 -11.23 8.56
CA MET A 770 -9.37 -11.99 9.74
C MET A 770 -8.07 -12.77 9.56
N THR A 771 -7.74 -13.22 8.35
CA THR A 771 -6.52 -14.00 8.07
C THR A 771 -5.34 -13.15 7.60
N GLN A 772 -5.62 -12.08 6.85
CA GLN A 772 -4.59 -11.18 6.34
C GLN A 772 -4.19 -10.16 7.40
N ILE A 773 -3.54 -10.58 8.46
CA ILE A 773 -3.12 -9.66 9.53
C ILE A 773 -1.85 -8.89 9.16
N ASP A 774 -1.65 -7.76 9.82
CA ASP A 774 -0.38 -7.04 9.79
C ASP A 774 0.46 -7.46 11.00
N TYR A 775 1.49 -8.27 10.79
CA TYR A 775 2.34 -8.82 11.85
C TYR A 775 3.09 -7.77 12.68
N ASP A 776 3.11 -6.50 12.28
CA ASP A 776 3.69 -5.41 13.09
C ASP A 776 2.72 -4.85 14.15
N ARG A 777 1.42 -5.06 14.00
CA ARG A 777 0.38 -4.46 14.87
C ARG A 777 -0.60 -5.46 15.43
N GLU A 778 -0.80 -6.53 14.69
CA GLU A 778 -1.70 -7.59 15.04
C GLU A 778 -0.95 -8.93 14.99
N MET A 779 -1.24 -9.80 15.95
CA MET A 779 -0.79 -11.17 15.91
C MET A 779 -1.95 -12.11 16.15
N ALA A 780 -2.12 -13.09 15.27
CA ALA A 780 -3.06 -14.18 15.43
C ALA A 780 -2.31 -15.50 15.34
N PHE A 781 -2.50 -16.38 16.33
CA PHE A 781 -2.01 -17.75 16.30
C PHE A 781 -3.15 -18.71 16.05
N VAL A 782 -2.94 -19.66 15.15
CA VAL A 782 -3.83 -20.78 14.88
C VAL A 782 -3.22 -22.08 15.40
N ALA A 783 -4.07 -22.95 15.94
CA ALA A 783 -3.71 -24.33 16.22
C ALA A 783 -4.22 -25.20 15.07
N VAL A 784 -3.29 -25.85 14.37
CA VAL A 784 -3.59 -26.67 13.19
C VAL A 784 -3.34 -28.13 13.50
N LEU A 785 -4.36 -28.95 13.28
CA LEU A 785 -4.28 -30.41 13.32
C LEU A 785 -3.97 -30.91 11.91
N ASN A 786 -2.86 -31.65 11.74
CA ASN A 786 -2.53 -32.27 10.46
C ASN A 786 -2.94 -33.75 10.49
N GLN A 787 -3.86 -34.16 9.61
CA GLN A 787 -4.28 -35.54 9.41
C GLN A 787 -3.98 -35.97 7.97
N GLY A 788 -2.71 -36.28 7.67
CA GLY A 788 -2.29 -36.58 6.30
C GLY A 788 -2.23 -35.31 5.44
N ASP A 789 -2.93 -35.30 4.31
CA ASP A 789 -3.01 -34.15 3.40
C ASP A 789 -4.03 -33.09 3.86
N ASP A 790 -4.94 -33.45 4.78
CA ASP A 790 -5.93 -32.53 5.32
C ASP A 790 -5.42 -31.87 6.60
N SER A 791 -5.53 -30.54 6.64
CA SER A 791 -5.20 -29.72 7.81
C SER A 791 -6.44 -28.98 8.29
N GLU A 792 -6.65 -28.94 9.61
CA GLU A 792 -7.81 -28.28 10.22
C GLU A 792 -7.39 -27.30 11.31
N ILE A 793 -7.98 -26.10 11.31
CA ILE A 793 -7.86 -25.19 12.44
C ILE A 793 -8.80 -25.65 13.56
N ILE A 794 -8.27 -25.79 14.78
CA ILE A 794 -9.00 -26.24 15.98
C ILE A 794 -9.10 -25.16 17.06
N GLY A 795 -8.38 -24.05 16.89
CA GLY A 795 -8.47 -22.89 17.77
C GLY A 795 -7.65 -21.72 17.24
N VAL A 796 -8.07 -20.51 17.63
CA VAL A 796 -7.47 -19.25 17.21
C VAL A 796 -7.35 -18.33 18.42
N THR A 797 -6.23 -17.64 18.55
CA THR A 797 -6.07 -16.54 19.50
C THR A 797 -5.47 -15.33 18.80
N ARG A 798 -5.88 -14.12 19.17
CA ARG A 798 -5.40 -12.87 18.58
C ARG A 798 -5.02 -11.87 19.66
N ALA A 799 -4.04 -11.03 19.36
CA ALA A 799 -3.74 -9.79 20.06
C ALA A 799 -3.68 -8.66 19.04
N MET A 800 -4.44 -7.60 19.28
CA MET A 800 -4.41 -6.37 18.51
C MET A 800 -3.77 -5.29 19.37
N ALA A 801 -2.55 -4.89 19.02
CA ALA A 801 -1.84 -3.85 19.74
C ALA A 801 -2.44 -2.47 19.46
N ASP A 802 -2.39 -1.59 20.45
CA ASP A 802 -2.53 -0.18 20.21
C ASP A 802 -1.37 0.31 19.31
N PRO A 803 -1.51 1.44 18.60
CA PRO A 803 -0.47 1.90 17.68
C PRO A 803 0.87 2.22 18.35
N ASP A 804 0.91 2.28 19.68
CA ASP A 804 2.11 2.53 20.49
C ASP A 804 2.79 1.24 20.96
N ASN A 805 2.20 0.09 20.65
CA ASN A 805 2.60 -1.23 21.14
C ASN A 805 2.78 -1.26 22.67
N GLN A 806 1.91 -0.56 23.42
CA GLN A 806 1.92 -0.51 24.89
C GLN A 806 0.85 -1.43 25.47
N GLU A 807 -0.37 -1.36 24.95
CA GLU A 807 -1.49 -2.20 25.34
C GLU A 807 -1.95 -3.03 24.16
N ALA A 808 -2.41 -4.26 24.38
CA ALA A 808 -3.03 -5.06 23.34
C ALA A 808 -4.31 -5.71 23.82
N GLU A 809 -5.35 -5.61 23.00
CA GLU A 809 -6.61 -6.31 23.23
C GLU A 809 -6.48 -7.75 22.73
N PHE A 810 -6.89 -8.72 23.54
CA PHE A 810 -6.78 -10.13 23.18
C PHE A 810 -8.12 -10.83 22.99
N ALA A 811 -8.00 -11.96 22.30
CA ALA A 811 -9.08 -12.73 21.78
C ALA A 811 -8.72 -14.21 21.79
N VAL A 812 -9.65 -15.08 22.17
CA VAL A 812 -9.46 -16.53 21.98
C VAL A 812 -10.78 -17.19 21.61
N LEU A 813 -10.72 -18.11 20.66
CA LEU A 813 -11.82 -18.96 20.24
C LEU A 813 -11.28 -20.37 20.04
N VAL A 814 -11.95 -21.35 20.63
CA VAL A 814 -11.60 -22.77 20.54
C VAL A 814 -12.81 -23.53 20.00
N ARG A 815 -12.57 -24.52 19.13
CA ARG A 815 -13.65 -25.35 18.58
C ARG A 815 -14.42 -26.00 19.72
N SER A 816 -15.75 -26.00 19.66
CA SER A 816 -16.58 -26.34 20.81
C SER A 816 -16.38 -27.79 21.29
N ASP A 817 -16.05 -28.71 20.38
CA ASP A 817 -15.69 -30.11 20.63
C ASP A 817 -14.27 -30.31 21.22
N MET A 818 -13.39 -29.32 21.09
CA MET A 818 -12.00 -29.34 21.58
C MET A 818 -11.84 -28.69 22.96
N LYS A 819 -12.95 -28.28 23.60
CA LYS A 819 -12.95 -27.78 24.97
C LYS A 819 -12.53 -28.89 25.95
N GLY A 820 -11.74 -28.53 26.95
CA GLY A 820 -11.23 -29.49 27.95
C GLY A 820 -9.89 -30.15 27.59
N PHE A 821 -9.40 -30.03 26.35
CA PHE A 821 -8.12 -30.59 25.90
C PHE A 821 -6.92 -29.65 26.14
N THR A 822 -7.04 -28.67 27.04
CA THR A 822 -6.02 -27.64 27.37
C THR A 822 -5.63 -26.68 26.23
N LEU A 823 -6.30 -26.76 25.08
CA LEU A 823 -5.98 -25.94 23.90
C LEU A 823 -6.06 -24.43 24.16
N GLY A 824 -7.11 -23.94 24.81
CA GLY A 824 -7.24 -22.52 25.15
C GLY A 824 -6.11 -22.00 26.05
N TYR A 825 -5.59 -22.83 26.95
CA TYR A 825 -4.44 -22.50 27.80
C TYR A 825 -3.15 -22.41 27.00
N GLN A 826 -2.91 -23.37 26.10
CA GLN A 826 -1.72 -23.37 25.23
C GLN A 826 -1.71 -22.15 24.29
N LEU A 827 -2.84 -21.86 23.64
CA LEU A 827 -3.00 -20.67 22.78
C LEU A 827 -2.72 -19.38 23.54
N MET A 828 -3.37 -19.20 24.71
CA MET A 828 -3.17 -18.00 25.51
C MET A 828 -1.72 -17.86 26.02
N ASN A 829 -1.08 -18.95 26.46
CA ASN A 829 0.33 -18.90 26.86
C ASN A 829 1.25 -18.52 25.69
N LYS A 830 1.01 -19.04 24.49
CA LYS A 830 1.73 -18.64 23.28
C LYS A 830 1.59 -17.14 23.04
N LEU A 831 0.36 -16.62 23.14
CA LEU A 831 0.07 -15.19 22.95
C LEU A 831 0.72 -14.31 24.03
N ILE A 832 0.65 -14.70 25.30
CA ILE A 832 1.26 -13.98 26.43
C ILE A 832 2.78 -13.93 26.28
N ASN A 833 3.41 -15.06 25.93
CA ASN A 833 4.85 -15.11 25.71
C ASN A 833 5.28 -14.25 24.52
N TYR A 834 4.53 -14.31 23.41
CA TYR A 834 4.75 -13.45 22.26
C TYR A 834 4.65 -11.96 22.63
N THR A 835 3.56 -11.55 23.25
CA THR A 835 3.31 -10.13 23.58
C THR A 835 4.31 -9.60 24.61
N ARG A 836 4.74 -10.43 25.56
CA ARG A 836 5.85 -10.09 26.48
C ARG A 836 7.17 -9.90 25.73
N ALA A 837 7.52 -10.81 24.81
CA ALA A 837 8.74 -10.71 24.00
C ALA A 837 8.69 -9.50 23.03
N TYR A 838 7.49 -9.16 22.54
CA TYR A 838 7.25 -8.01 21.68
C TYR A 838 7.35 -6.67 22.42
N GLY A 839 7.29 -6.67 23.76
CA GLY A 839 7.39 -5.47 24.59
C GLY A 839 6.05 -4.82 24.95
N ILE A 840 4.91 -5.51 24.73
CA ILE A 840 3.60 -5.05 25.21
C ILE A 840 3.62 -5.05 26.74
N LYS A 841 3.12 -3.96 27.34
CA LYS A 841 3.10 -3.79 28.80
C LYS A 841 1.85 -4.35 29.44
N LYS A 842 0.72 -4.37 28.73
CA LYS A 842 -0.58 -4.76 29.28
C LYS A 842 -1.44 -5.46 28.24
N LEU A 843 -2.09 -6.55 28.65
CA LEU A 843 -3.12 -7.25 27.88
C LEU A 843 -4.49 -7.02 28.50
N THR A 844 -5.48 -6.70 27.66
CA THR A 844 -6.86 -6.47 28.07
C THR A 844 -7.85 -7.28 27.23
N ALA A 845 -8.99 -7.64 27.81
CA ALA A 845 -10.14 -8.15 27.06
C ALA A 845 -11.42 -7.91 27.85
N ILE A 846 -12.54 -7.89 27.13
CA ILE A 846 -13.88 -7.85 27.71
C ILE A 846 -14.57 -9.19 27.40
N THR A 847 -15.25 -9.77 28.38
CA THR A 847 -16.11 -10.96 28.20
C THR A 847 -17.43 -10.80 28.94
N MET A 848 -18.37 -11.70 28.70
CA MET A 848 -19.66 -11.71 29.41
C MET A 848 -19.55 -12.49 30.74
N PRO A 849 -20.30 -12.10 31.80
CA PRO A 849 -20.35 -12.84 33.06
C PRO A 849 -20.71 -14.32 32.91
N GLU A 850 -21.50 -14.67 31.91
CA GLU A 850 -21.94 -16.03 31.59
C GLU A 850 -20.80 -16.92 31.08
N ASN A 851 -19.72 -16.34 30.53
CA ASN A 851 -18.59 -17.09 29.99
C ASN A 851 -17.63 -17.57 31.10
N ARG A 852 -18.13 -18.46 31.95
CA ARG A 852 -17.39 -19.02 33.10
C ARG A 852 -16.08 -19.70 32.70
N ASN A 853 -16.04 -20.31 31.52
CA ASN A 853 -14.85 -20.96 30.98
C ASN A 853 -13.72 -19.95 30.74
N MET A 854 -14.01 -18.82 30.09
CA MET A 854 -13.03 -17.77 29.84
C MET A 854 -12.56 -17.12 31.15
N ILE A 855 -13.48 -16.86 32.09
CA ILE A 855 -13.14 -16.30 33.41
C ILE A 855 -12.20 -17.25 34.19
N SER A 856 -12.48 -18.56 34.15
CA SER A 856 -11.63 -19.59 34.78
C SER A 856 -10.24 -19.68 34.13
N LEU A 857 -10.19 -19.62 32.80
CA LEU A 857 -8.94 -19.59 32.03
C LEU A 857 -8.11 -18.34 32.37
N ALA A 858 -8.73 -17.17 32.40
CA ALA A 858 -8.08 -15.90 32.71
C ALA A 858 -7.48 -15.92 34.13
N LYS A 859 -8.23 -16.40 35.13
CA LYS A 859 -7.72 -16.56 36.51
C LYS A 859 -6.50 -17.48 36.58
N LYS A 860 -6.52 -18.61 35.87
CA LYS A 860 -5.38 -19.56 35.82
C LYS A 860 -4.12 -18.94 35.19
N LEU A 861 -4.29 -18.00 34.27
CA LEU A 861 -3.19 -17.30 33.59
C LEU A 861 -2.75 -16.02 34.31
N GLY A 862 -3.33 -15.71 35.48
CA GLY A 862 -2.93 -14.56 36.29
C GLY A 862 -3.58 -13.23 35.91
N PHE A 863 -4.66 -13.23 35.12
CA PHE A 863 -5.41 -12.00 34.83
C PHE A 863 -6.16 -11.53 36.08
N LYS A 864 -6.15 -10.21 36.30
CA LYS A 864 -7.11 -9.54 37.17
C LYS A 864 -8.47 -9.55 36.48
N VAL A 865 -9.49 -10.00 37.21
CA VAL A 865 -10.88 -10.10 36.74
C VAL A 865 -11.72 -9.08 37.50
N ASP A 866 -12.33 -8.14 36.79
CA ASP A 866 -13.23 -7.13 37.34
C ASP A 866 -14.62 -7.28 36.70
N VAL A 867 -15.63 -7.53 37.53
CA VAL A 867 -17.00 -7.83 37.06
C VAL A 867 -17.87 -6.59 37.25
N GLN A 868 -18.36 -6.03 36.15
CA GLN A 868 -19.22 -4.86 36.13
C GLN A 868 -20.66 -5.29 35.83
N PHE A 869 -21.44 -5.50 36.89
CA PHE A 869 -22.81 -6.00 36.78
C PHE A 869 -23.77 -5.02 36.09
N GLU A 870 -23.56 -3.71 36.25
CA GLU A 870 -24.41 -2.68 35.63
C GLU A 870 -24.33 -2.71 34.10
N ASP A 871 -23.14 -2.94 33.56
CA ASP A 871 -22.86 -2.99 32.11
C ASP A 871 -22.91 -4.42 31.54
N SER A 872 -23.18 -5.43 32.36
CA SER A 872 -23.17 -6.86 31.99
C SER A 872 -21.86 -7.32 31.30
N ILE A 873 -20.72 -6.80 31.76
CA ILE A 873 -19.39 -7.13 31.22
C ILE A 873 -18.38 -7.51 32.31
N VAL A 874 -17.34 -8.25 31.92
CA VAL A 874 -16.21 -8.64 32.75
C VAL A 874 -14.92 -8.19 32.07
N ASN A 875 -14.19 -7.30 32.73
CA ASN A 875 -12.89 -6.81 32.29
C ASN A 875 -11.78 -7.75 32.77
N LEU A 876 -10.95 -8.19 31.83
CA LEU A 876 -9.78 -9.02 32.05
C LEU A 876 -8.53 -8.17 31.80
N THR A 877 -7.60 -8.11 32.76
CA THR A 877 -6.36 -7.35 32.61
C THR A 877 -5.15 -8.13 33.12
N LEU A 878 -4.10 -8.22 32.32
CA LEU A 878 -2.80 -8.78 32.70
C LEU A 878 -1.70 -7.75 32.45
N VAL A 879 -0.94 -7.41 33.49
CA VAL A 879 0.26 -6.57 33.37
C VAL A 879 1.44 -7.49 33.04
N LEU A 880 2.15 -7.18 31.96
CA LEU A 880 3.26 -7.98 31.43
C LEU A 880 4.64 -7.43 31.84
N SER A 881 4.71 -6.18 32.30
CA SER A 881 5.96 -5.56 32.76
C SER A 881 6.41 -6.14 34.10
N SER A 882 7.68 -6.57 34.15
CA SER A 882 8.38 -6.86 35.39
C SER A 882 8.68 -5.56 36.15
N GLU A 883 7.80 -5.14 37.04
CA GLU A 883 8.28 -4.44 38.23
C GLU A 883 9.03 -5.47 39.07
N ILE A 884 10.35 -5.52 38.91
CA ILE A 884 11.21 -6.04 39.96
C ILE A 884 11.06 -5.05 41.10
N THR A 885 10.17 -5.39 42.03
CA THR A 885 10.18 -4.83 43.37
C THR A 885 11.44 -5.37 44.05
N HIS A 886 12.46 -4.52 44.15
CA HIS A 886 13.51 -4.65 45.15
C HIS A 886 13.40 -3.50 46.13
#